data_AF-A0A1G2XPM3-F1
#
_entry.id   AF-A0A1G2XPM3-F1
#
_cell.length_a   1.000
_cell.length_b   1.000
_cell.length_c   1.000
_cell.angle_alpha   90.00
_cell.angle_beta   90.00
_cell.angle_gamma   90.00
#
_symmetry.space_group_name_H-M   'P 1'
#
loop_
_entity.id
_entity.type
_entity.pdbx_description
1 polymer ?
#
loop_
_entity_poly.entity_id
_entity_poly.type
_entity_poly.pdbx_seq_one_letter_code
_entity_poly.pdbx_strand_id
1 'polypeptide(L)'
;MGSDGRGFDPWNQTRWAAWYSSGTLIEPFEIDISVTFEARTTAWEIDVGSVRALAFAHPALFILNANSSVDVNGNGLTIDVRKSYVKAWDLYYYYTHTINIDNDYYNCDAFLLYQTQEADESDAGSRIFNISLKGFNRAISSNHDHRRKVTVQNVVLNRNLWALFPRGRNVTVENCNVNENVSGGLYGEYNSAHWVFNNNIFKDNNTRGTVSYGDIVLDACRNYTITNNQFQPATYNTRDYHIAVSLYRNAGESDDIREFAAKNNLIENNIFDGYNIAIDFAPRMGRVHSLDQSLETRCYTSGNIVRDCDFRNCKIGILLRNNYTTVENNIFSNTEKEIVLHNVFYSMYHNIINQPGCNVWLWSVESDYTAYSQYLPYGNGAGEQIQPNEKFYHVICKNPMPVFHNFQNTELLVSDTLLVPAECDLDSSMIIDFNDLQLLVSDWLSSGTSIQFTNQNTNIDLLNNVNFADFANCAKSWFIENERSDVFSVGGRPIDIAVGDIAVYESGNEIAVIWDTPVSNIGGTNYYTIIIYDQNGLELDRCGRSSDKWGKIAAGNFLPDTGWIKENANYEIAAVHSQPDSNGKYPVYIFRKGSQEPAVIIAQDNAIGILAITAGNFKTDGDEYDEIALKLQNSDRIQFMKPSDASWTRYTLNVQTNITSMAAGEFDGIKSNGDEIAAVIPSVSPVYLYKADATTHYEQTANCGKSWSLVAGGNFNSDSRRDEVAVVTANAENGIYKIYYFTAQSSSTTPLKITELENFVIPPISLEAGKFNVENPLSAYEKLENVTYAQLIQDITSWGEHIAVLPSDKKEYSIPLFWIATNPQDSNKSHYRTVPLLR
;
A
#
# COMPACT_ATOMS: atom_id res chain seq x y z
N MET A 1 28.66 -25.30 19.72
CA MET A 1 30.00 -25.07 19.13
C MET A 1 31.03 -24.39 20.09
N GLY A 2 31.30 -24.94 21.28
CA GLY A 2 32.25 -24.29 22.23
C GLY A 2 32.53 -25.03 23.54
N SER A 3 32.34 -26.35 23.58
CA SER A 3 32.37 -27.11 24.85
C SER A 3 33.77 -27.49 25.35
N ASP A 4 34.85 -27.06 24.70
CA ASP A 4 36.24 -27.39 25.06
C ASP A 4 37.01 -26.23 25.71
N GLY A 5 36.36 -25.10 25.97
CA GLY A 5 36.96 -23.92 26.61
C GLY A 5 37.85 -23.08 25.68
N ARG A 6 37.80 -23.31 24.35
CA ARG A 6 38.49 -22.50 23.33
C ARG A 6 37.50 -21.62 22.56
N GLY A 7 38.00 -20.57 21.91
CA GLY A 7 37.17 -19.72 21.06
C GLY A 7 36.68 -20.45 19.81
N PHE A 8 35.82 -19.79 19.03
CA PHE A 8 35.32 -20.32 17.78
C PHE A 8 36.32 -20.05 16.64
N ASP A 9 36.90 -21.10 16.07
CA ASP A 9 38.00 -21.06 15.09
C ASP A 9 37.63 -21.78 13.78
N PRO A 10 36.64 -21.31 12.99
CA PRO A 10 36.10 -22.07 11.86
C PRO A 10 37.11 -22.40 10.75
N TRP A 11 38.28 -21.76 10.73
CA TRP A 11 39.40 -22.10 9.83
C TRP A 11 40.20 -23.33 10.24
N ASN A 12 39.98 -23.88 11.44
CA ASN A 12 40.67 -25.08 11.91
C ASN A 12 40.09 -26.32 11.24
N GLN A 13 40.60 -26.65 10.06
CA GLN A 13 40.12 -27.77 9.25
C GLN A 13 40.29 -29.14 9.93
N THR A 14 41.11 -29.26 10.97
CA THR A 14 41.20 -30.49 11.77
C THR A 14 40.02 -30.61 12.73
N ARG A 15 39.68 -29.51 13.43
CA ARG A 15 38.53 -29.46 14.36
C ARG A 15 37.22 -29.58 13.61
N TRP A 16 37.13 -28.92 12.46
CA TRP A 16 35.93 -28.83 11.62
C TRP A 16 36.01 -29.72 10.39
N ALA A 17 36.72 -30.85 10.44
CA ALA A 17 36.98 -31.70 9.27
C ALA A 17 35.71 -32.13 8.51
N ALA A 18 34.58 -32.29 9.19
CA ALA A 18 33.29 -32.62 8.56
C ALA A 18 32.69 -31.48 7.73
N TRP A 19 33.10 -30.23 7.97
CA TRP A 19 32.66 -29.04 7.23
C TRP A 19 33.49 -28.77 5.97
N TYR A 20 34.60 -29.48 5.80
CA TYR A 20 35.55 -29.25 4.70
C TYR A 20 35.73 -30.50 3.83
N SER A 21 35.83 -30.29 2.52
CA SER A 21 36.30 -31.29 1.58
C SER A 21 37.44 -30.72 0.75
N SER A 22 38.63 -31.34 0.82
CA SER A 22 39.83 -30.91 0.11
C SER A 22 40.20 -29.43 0.33
N GLY A 23 39.93 -28.90 1.51
CA GLY A 23 40.21 -27.50 1.88
C GLY A 23 39.12 -26.49 1.50
N THR A 24 38.07 -26.92 0.81
CA THR A 24 36.88 -26.11 0.48
C THR A 24 35.79 -26.34 1.52
N LEU A 25 35.06 -25.29 1.89
CA LEU A 25 33.92 -25.42 2.80
C LEU A 25 32.72 -26.03 2.05
N ILE A 26 32.08 -27.02 2.66
CA ILE A 26 30.94 -27.73 2.07
C ILE A 26 29.67 -27.64 2.92
N GLU A 27 29.79 -27.39 4.22
CA GLU A 27 28.64 -27.26 5.14
C GLU A 27 28.61 -25.86 5.79
N PRO A 28 27.41 -25.31 6.06
CA PRO A 28 27.26 -24.08 6.82
C PRO A 28 27.56 -24.30 8.32
N PHE A 29 27.84 -23.21 9.03
CA PHE A 29 27.89 -23.20 10.50
C PHE A 29 26.55 -22.68 11.06
N GLU A 30 25.71 -23.58 11.57
CA GLU A 30 24.44 -23.24 12.23
C GLU A 30 24.68 -22.81 13.68
N ILE A 31 24.62 -21.49 13.95
CA ILE A 31 24.89 -20.88 15.26
C ILE A 31 23.66 -20.93 16.16
N ASP A 32 23.68 -21.83 17.14
CA ASP A 32 22.62 -22.07 18.12
C ASP A 32 22.97 -21.63 19.55
N ILE A 33 24.23 -21.25 19.77
CA ILE A 33 24.76 -20.73 21.03
C ILE A 33 25.63 -19.50 20.78
N SER A 34 25.78 -18.64 21.78
CA SER A 34 26.71 -17.51 21.71
C SER A 34 28.15 -17.99 21.48
N VAL A 35 28.85 -17.35 20.55
CA VAL A 35 30.23 -17.65 20.16
C VAL A 35 31.08 -16.38 20.15
N THR A 36 32.36 -16.53 20.50
CA THR A 36 33.39 -15.51 20.28
C THR A 36 34.48 -16.12 19.43
N PHE A 37 34.74 -15.50 18.27
CA PHE A 37 35.77 -15.95 17.35
C PHE A 37 37.16 -15.82 17.98
N GLU A 38 38.04 -16.78 17.69
CA GLU A 38 39.45 -16.63 18.05
C GLU A 38 40.08 -15.44 17.31
N ALA A 39 41.01 -14.74 17.98
CA ALA A 39 41.66 -13.59 17.37
C ALA A 39 42.55 -14.04 16.21
N ARG A 40 42.53 -13.29 15.11
CA ARG A 40 43.35 -13.56 13.92
C ARG A 40 43.90 -12.25 13.35
N THR A 41 45.18 -12.23 12.99
CA THR A 41 45.86 -11.03 12.45
C THR A 41 45.75 -10.90 10.93
N THR A 42 45.40 -11.98 10.24
CA THR A 42 45.18 -12.02 8.79
C THR A 42 43.72 -12.35 8.50
N ALA A 43 43.23 -11.92 7.34
CA ALA A 43 41.90 -12.32 6.91
C ALA A 43 41.79 -13.85 6.85
N TRP A 44 40.61 -14.37 7.21
CA TRP A 44 40.24 -15.72 6.87
C TRP A 44 39.77 -15.74 5.42
N GLU A 45 40.64 -16.23 4.55
CA GLU A 45 40.34 -16.42 3.15
C GLU A 45 39.77 -17.83 2.96
N ILE A 46 38.60 -17.93 2.34
CA ILE A 46 37.92 -19.20 2.16
C ILE A 46 37.13 -19.26 0.86
N ASP A 47 37.15 -20.44 0.24
CA ASP A 47 36.30 -20.78 -0.89
C ASP A 47 34.96 -21.31 -0.39
N VAL A 48 33.89 -20.59 -0.74
CA VAL A 48 32.50 -20.90 -0.36
C VAL A 48 31.66 -21.39 -1.54
N GLY A 49 32.28 -21.67 -2.69
CA GLY A 49 31.59 -22.07 -3.92
C GLY A 49 30.93 -23.44 -3.86
N SER A 50 31.25 -24.26 -2.84
CA SER A 50 30.66 -25.59 -2.62
C SER A 50 29.81 -25.69 -1.35
N VAL A 51 29.55 -24.56 -0.67
CA VAL A 51 28.72 -24.56 0.55
C VAL A 51 27.29 -24.98 0.19
N ARG A 52 26.80 -25.97 0.91
CA ARG A 52 25.44 -26.47 0.74
C ARG A 52 24.41 -25.43 1.20
N ALA A 53 23.34 -25.28 0.42
CA ALA A 53 22.13 -24.57 0.85
C ALA A 53 21.29 -25.41 1.81
N LEU A 54 20.72 -24.76 2.83
CA LEU A 54 19.57 -25.34 3.54
C LEU A 54 18.37 -25.41 2.60
N ALA A 55 17.43 -26.32 2.87
CA ALA A 55 16.18 -26.39 2.11
C ALA A 55 15.48 -25.02 2.13
N PHE A 56 15.06 -24.54 0.95
CA PHE A 56 14.37 -23.25 0.75
C PHE A 56 15.16 -21.99 1.13
N ALA A 57 16.49 -22.08 1.26
CA ALA A 57 17.36 -20.93 1.49
C ALA A 57 18.52 -20.89 0.49
N HIS A 58 19.18 -19.74 0.40
CA HIS A 58 20.45 -19.64 -0.31
C HIS A 58 21.59 -20.25 0.52
N PRO A 59 22.69 -20.68 -0.12
CA PRO A 59 23.91 -21.02 0.60
C PRO A 59 24.35 -19.87 1.49
N ALA A 60 24.71 -20.17 2.74
CA ALA A 60 25.20 -19.19 3.70
C ALA A 60 26.34 -19.78 4.52
N LEU A 61 27.34 -18.98 4.85
CA LEU A 61 28.47 -19.40 5.68
C LEU A 61 28.04 -19.64 7.13
N PHE A 62 27.22 -18.74 7.67
CA PHE A 62 26.67 -18.79 9.02
C PHE A 62 25.16 -18.67 8.99
N ILE A 63 24.48 -19.45 9.82
CA ILE A 63 23.02 -19.46 9.89
C ILE A 63 22.59 -19.29 11.35
N LEU A 64 21.77 -18.29 11.62
CA LEU A 64 21.13 -18.10 12.93
C LEU A 64 19.69 -18.61 12.82
N ASN A 65 19.47 -19.89 13.11
CA ASN A 65 18.16 -20.54 13.01
C ASN A 65 17.57 -20.93 14.38
N ALA A 66 18.38 -21.03 15.43
CA ALA A 66 17.87 -21.31 16.76
C ALA A 66 16.98 -20.15 17.24
N ASN A 67 15.78 -20.46 17.73
CA ASN A 67 14.88 -19.47 18.32
C ASN A 67 15.31 -19.09 19.75
N SER A 68 16.58 -18.71 19.90
CA SER A 68 17.22 -18.27 21.14
C SER A 68 18.06 -17.02 20.87
N SER A 69 18.26 -16.18 21.88
CA SER A 69 19.15 -15.03 21.79
C SER A 69 20.61 -15.51 21.75
N VAL A 70 21.32 -15.24 20.66
CA VAL A 70 22.74 -15.65 20.49
C VAL A 70 23.63 -14.46 20.16
N ASP A 71 24.80 -14.41 20.79
CA ASP A 71 25.83 -13.41 20.51
C ASP A 71 26.92 -14.00 19.60
N VAL A 72 27.15 -13.37 18.46
CA VAL A 72 28.23 -13.69 17.52
C VAL A 72 29.25 -12.56 17.53
N ASN A 73 30.29 -12.71 18.36
CA ASN A 73 31.38 -11.76 18.46
C ASN A 73 32.52 -12.15 17.52
N GLY A 74 32.68 -11.43 16.41
CA GLY A 74 33.75 -11.63 15.44
C GLY A 74 35.15 -11.33 15.95
N ASN A 75 35.29 -10.66 17.10
CA ASN A 75 36.59 -10.39 17.74
C ASN A 75 37.61 -9.71 16.79
N GLY A 76 37.12 -8.82 15.92
CA GLY A 76 37.93 -8.10 14.92
C GLY A 76 38.30 -8.90 13.67
N LEU A 77 37.74 -10.11 13.50
CA LEU A 77 38.00 -10.96 12.35
C LEU A 77 37.57 -10.29 11.03
N THR A 78 38.40 -10.45 9.99
CA THR A 78 38.00 -10.21 8.60
C THR A 78 37.80 -11.54 7.89
N ILE A 79 36.66 -11.71 7.22
CA ILE A 79 36.35 -12.83 6.33
C ILE A 79 36.33 -12.31 4.90
N ASP A 80 37.10 -12.92 4.02
CA ASP A 80 37.24 -12.50 2.62
C ASP A 80 37.08 -13.70 1.67
N VAL A 81 35.93 -13.76 1.01
CA VAL A 81 35.57 -14.84 0.09
C VAL A 81 35.76 -14.46 -1.38
N ARG A 82 36.34 -13.29 -1.67
CA ARG A 82 36.58 -12.86 -3.06
C ARG A 82 37.47 -13.87 -3.78
N LYS A 83 37.15 -14.15 -5.04
CA LYS A 83 38.02 -14.96 -5.91
C LYS A 83 39.38 -14.27 -6.05
N SER A 84 40.45 -15.04 -6.23
CA SER A 84 41.82 -14.52 -6.21
C SER A 84 42.05 -13.36 -7.18
N TYR A 85 41.43 -13.39 -8.36
CA TYR A 85 41.55 -12.30 -9.35
C TYR A 85 40.75 -11.05 -8.96
N VAL A 86 39.60 -11.19 -8.29
CA VAL A 86 38.76 -10.08 -7.79
C VAL A 86 39.45 -9.31 -6.66
N LYS A 87 40.31 -10.00 -5.88
CA LYS A 87 41.10 -9.35 -4.82
C LYS A 87 42.06 -8.28 -5.35
N ALA A 88 42.50 -8.40 -6.61
CA ALA A 88 43.38 -7.44 -7.24
C ALA A 88 42.67 -6.16 -7.70
N TRP A 89 41.34 -6.13 -7.71
CA TRP A 89 40.57 -4.96 -8.14
C TRP A 89 40.62 -3.86 -7.07
N ASP A 90 40.99 -2.66 -7.50
CA ASP A 90 40.82 -1.43 -6.72
C ASP A 90 39.41 -0.86 -6.92
N LEU A 91 39.09 0.21 -6.20
CA LEU A 91 37.77 0.84 -6.31
C LEU A 91 37.49 1.36 -7.72
N TYR A 92 38.50 1.93 -8.38
CA TYR A 92 38.37 2.46 -9.74
C TYR A 92 37.95 1.38 -10.75
N TYR A 93 38.45 0.16 -10.60
CA TYR A 93 38.06 -0.98 -11.42
C TYR A 93 36.55 -1.23 -11.35
N TYR A 94 35.98 -1.27 -10.15
CA TYR A 94 34.53 -1.48 -9.97
C TYR A 94 33.70 -0.38 -10.67
N TYR A 95 34.17 0.86 -10.67
CA TYR A 95 33.47 1.96 -11.33
C TYR A 95 33.52 1.90 -12.87
N THR A 96 34.59 1.36 -13.44
CA THR A 96 34.91 1.52 -14.87
C THR A 96 34.76 0.25 -15.70
N HIS A 97 34.62 -0.91 -15.06
CA HIS A 97 34.52 -2.20 -15.74
C HIS A 97 33.17 -2.88 -15.49
N THR A 98 32.70 -3.64 -16.47
CA THR A 98 31.52 -4.47 -16.31
C THR A 98 31.82 -5.64 -15.38
N ILE A 99 31.15 -5.69 -14.24
CA ILE A 99 31.23 -6.80 -13.29
C ILE A 99 30.21 -7.87 -13.68
N ASN A 100 30.67 -9.11 -13.86
CA ASN A 100 29.81 -10.26 -14.14
C ASN A 100 29.47 -10.95 -12.81
N ILE A 101 28.30 -10.64 -12.26
CA ILE A 101 27.90 -11.06 -10.92
C ILE A 101 27.93 -12.59 -10.74
N ASP A 102 27.58 -13.36 -11.77
CA ASP A 102 27.53 -14.83 -11.71
C ASP A 102 28.93 -15.46 -11.72
N ASN A 103 29.87 -14.81 -12.42
CA ASN A 103 31.25 -15.30 -12.54
C ASN A 103 32.18 -14.73 -11.48
N ASP A 104 31.95 -13.52 -10.98
CA ASP A 104 32.89 -12.81 -10.11
C ASP A 104 32.60 -13.02 -8.62
N TYR A 105 31.36 -13.33 -8.27
CA TYR A 105 30.93 -13.60 -6.90
C TYR A 105 30.54 -15.08 -6.74
N TYR A 106 30.70 -15.61 -5.53
CA TYR A 106 30.05 -16.87 -5.16
C TYR A 106 28.60 -16.59 -4.79
N ASN A 107 27.68 -17.49 -5.17
CA ASN A 107 26.30 -17.44 -4.69
C ASN A 107 26.20 -17.95 -3.24
N CYS A 108 26.81 -17.21 -2.31
CA CYS A 108 26.84 -17.55 -0.89
C CYS A 108 26.76 -16.28 -0.05
N ASP A 109 25.93 -16.32 0.99
CA ASP A 109 25.75 -15.25 1.96
C ASP A 109 26.70 -15.44 3.15
N ALA A 110 27.06 -14.37 3.85
CA ALA A 110 27.88 -14.55 5.06
C ALA A 110 27.01 -14.99 6.24
N PHE A 111 25.94 -14.22 6.53
CA PHE A 111 24.95 -14.55 7.55
C PHE A 111 23.55 -14.65 6.94
N LEU A 112 22.85 -15.73 7.28
CA LEU A 112 21.41 -15.89 7.08
C LEU A 112 20.69 -15.89 8.43
N LEU A 113 19.81 -14.92 8.63
CA LEU A 113 18.93 -14.84 9.81
C LEU A 113 17.64 -15.62 9.52
N TYR A 114 17.39 -16.68 10.28
CA TYR A 114 16.23 -17.56 10.09
C TYR A 114 15.57 -17.97 11.41
N GLN A 115 15.40 -17.00 12.31
CA GLN A 115 14.68 -17.19 13.58
C GLN A 115 13.20 -16.81 13.39
N THR A 116 12.33 -17.81 13.28
CA THR A 116 10.93 -17.65 12.81
C THR A 116 9.90 -17.48 13.92
N GLN A 117 10.26 -17.73 15.19
CA GLN A 117 9.34 -17.48 16.31
C GLN A 117 9.27 -15.98 16.62
N GLU A 118 8.09 -15.50 16.99
CA GLU A 118 7.97 -14.13 17.50
C GLU A 118 8.76 -13.97 18.81
N ALA A 119 9.41 -12.81 18.95
CA ALA A 119 10.08 -12.44 20.19
C ALA A 119 9.01 -12.13 21.26
N ASP A 120 9.15 -12.70 22.46
CA ASP A 120 8.41 -12.22 23.62
C ASP A 120 9.01 -10.90 24.14
N GLU A 121 8.28 -10.18 25.00
CA GLU A 121 8.77 -8.90 25.56
C GLU A 121 10.09 -9.06 26.33
N SER A 122 10.38 -10.27 26.83
CA SER A 122 11.62 -10.63 27.52
C SER A 122 12.81 -10.96 26.62
N ASP A 123 12.63 -11.06 25.29
CA ASP A 123 13.69 -11.43 24.37
C ASP A 123 14.76 -10.33 24.28
N ALA A 124 15.97 -10.68 24.73
CA ALA A 124 17.14 -9.81 24.62
C ALA A 124 17.60 -9.59 23.17
N GLY A 125 17.20 -10.48 22.25
CA GLY A 125 17.62 -10.47 20.84
C GLY A 125 19.02 -11.05 20.59
N SER A 126 19.26 -11.53 19.37
CA SER A 126 20.59 -11.98 18.93
C SER A 126 21.47 -10.78 18.53
N ARG A 127 22.79 -10.95 18.54
CA ARG A 127 23.72 -9.91 18.07
C ARG A 127 24.81 -10.47 17.16
N ILE A 128 25.17 -9.73 16.12
CA ILE A 128 26.33 -9.99 15.27
C ILE A 128 27.23 -8.76 15.32
N PHE A 129 28.49 -8.91 15.76
CA PHE A 129 29.31 -7.73 16.01
C PHE A 129 30.81 -7.92 15.89
N ASN A 130 31.52 -6.80 15.67
CA ASN A 130 32.98 -6.73 15.59
C ASN A 130 33.57 -7.67 14.52
N ILE A 131 33.00 -7.65 13.31
CA ILE A 131 33.43 -8.50 12.19
C ILE A 131 33.50 -7.68 10.89
N SER A 132 34.35 -8.10 9.95
CA SER A 132 34.41 -7.53 8.60
C SER A 132 34.13 -8.61 7.55
N LEU A 133 33.25 -8.32 6.58
CA LEU A 133 32.74 -9.28 5.60
C LEU A 133 32.95 -8.76 4.16
N LYS A 134 33.64 -9.55 3.34
CA LYS A 134 34.04 -9.17 1.97
C LYS A 134 33.77 -10.25 0.93
N GLY A 135 33.22 -9.85 -0.21
CA GLY A 135 33.09 -10.69 -1.41
C GLY A 135 31.86 -11.60 -1.45
N PHE A 136 30.93 -11.46 -0.51
CA PHE A 136 29.73 -12.28 -0.46
C PHE A 136 28.70 -11.83 -1.49
N ASN A 137 27.77 -12.73 -1.84
CA ASN A 137 26.57 -12.34 -2.57
C ASN A 137 25.74 -11.36 -1.72
N ARG A 138 25.41 -11.78 -0.50
CA ARG A 138 24.86 -10.89 0.54
C ARG A 138 25.65 -11.07 1.82
N ALA A 139 26.18 -9.99 2.41
CA ALA A 139 26.95 -10.15 3.64
C ALA A 139 26.03 -10.51 4.82
N ILE A 140 24.93 -9.79 5.01
CA ILE A 140 23.89 -10.17 5.98
C ILE A 140 22.54 -10.17 5.27
N SER A 141 21.85 -11.30 5.36
CA SER A 141 20.51 -11.49 4.81
C SER A 141 19.61 -12.13 5.85
N SER A 142 18.32 -11.98 5.68
CA SER A 142 17.32 -12.69 6.48
C SER A 142 16.37 -13.46 5.57
N ASN A 143 15.63 -14.39 6.14
CA ASN A 143 14.53 -15.08 5.49
C ASN A 143 13.22 -14.28 5.61
N HIS A 144 12.25 -14.48 4.70
CA HIS A 144 10.93 -13.84 4.76
C HIS A 144 10.20 -14.10 6.09
N ASP A 145 10.39 -15.29 6.67
CA ASP A 145 9.76 -15.68 7.93
C ASP A 145 10.53 -15.22 9.18
N HIS A 146 11.61 -14.46 9.04
CA HIS A 146 12.36 -14.00 10.22
C HIS A 146 11.54 -13.00 11.06
N ARG A 147 11.42 -13.26 12.37
CA ARG A 147 10.58 -12.48 13.29
C ARG A 147 11.28 -12.05 14.59
N ARG A 148 12.41 -12.64 14.99
CA ARG A 148 13.09 -12.29 16.25
C ARG A 148 13.95 -11.04 16.12
N LYS A 149 14.25 -10.42 17.27
CA LYS A 149 15.14 -9.26 17.35
C LYS A 149 16.58 -9.67 17.04
N VAL A 150 17.21 -8.99 16.08
CA VAL A 150 18.65 -9.14 15.80
C VAL A 150 19.32 -7.77 15.70
N THR A 151 20.45 -7.57 16.38
CA THR A 151 21.28 -6.37 16.23
C THR A 151 22.60 -6.69 15.53
N VAL A 152 22.84 -6.06 14.39
CA VAL A 152 24.14 -6.04 13.71
C VAL A 152 24.86 -4.76 14.12
N GLN A 153 26.00 -4.87 14.80
CA GLN A 153 26.69 -3.69 15.35
C GLN A 153 28.21 -3.72 15.11
N ASN A 154 28.80 -2.57 14.81
CA ASN A 154 30.26 -2.44 14.62
C ASN A 154 30.81 -3.42 13.57
N VAL A 155 30.09 -3.55 12.45
CA VAL A 155 30.45 -4.45 11.34
C VAL A 155 30.93 -3.64 10.14
N VAL A 156 31.92 -4.17 9.41
CA VAL A 156 32.36 -3.61 8.12
C VAL A 156 31.87 -4.53 7.00
N LEU A 157 31.02 -3.99 6.13
CA LEU A 157 30.42 -4.69 4.99
C LEU A 157 30.94 -4.05 3.72
N ASN A 158 31.90 -4.68 3.07
CA ASN A 158 32.56 -4.05 1.92
C ASN A 158 32.87 -4.98 0.76
N ARG A 159 32.70 -4.47 -0.47
CA ARG A 159 32.91 -5.21 -1.73
C ARG A 159 32.10 -6.50 -1.86
N ASN A 160 30.92 -6.51 -1.26
CA ASN A 160 29.92 -7.55 -1.49
C ASN A 160 29.10 -7.19 -2.73
N LEU A 161 28.30 -8.13 -3.25
CA LEU A 161 27.31 -7.76 -4.26
C LEU A 161 26.24 -6.87 -3.61
N TRP A 162 25.67 -7.33 -2.50
CA TRP A 162 24.89 -6.54 -1.55
C TRP A 162 25.50 -6.66 -0.15
N ALA A 163 25.60 -5.58 0.59
CA ALA A 163 26.02 -5.67 2.00
C ALA A 163 24.88 -6.20 2.88
N LEU A 164 23.69 -5.63 2.73
CA LEU A 164 22.50 -5.97 3.51
C LEU A 164 21.37 -6.38 2.57
N PHE A 165 20.67 -7.45 2.91
CA PHE A 165 19.51 -7.92 2.15
C PHE A 165 18.35 -8.24 3.10
N PRO A 166 17.67 -7.21 3.63
CA PRO A 166 16.51 -7.38 4.48
C PRO A 166 15.35 -8.15 3.86
N ARG A 167 14.87 -9.14 4.61
CA ARG A 167 13.58 -9.83 4.50
C ARG A 167 12.98 -10.04 5.89
N GLY A 168 11.69 -10.31 5.99
CA GLY A 168 11.05 -10.45 7.30
C GLY A 168 11.22 -9.17 8.14
N ARG A 169 11.38 -9.30 9.46
CA ARG A 169 11.30 -8.14 10.36
C ARG A 169 12.19 -8.18 11.59
N ASN A 170 12.25 -7.05 12.30
CA ASN A 170 12.84 -6.85 13.63
C ASN A 170 14.39 -6.91 13.68
N VAL A 171 15.06 -6.24 12.74
CA VAL A 171 16.53 -6.18 12.72
C VAL A 171 17.03 -4.74 12.82
N THR A 172 17.99 -4.51 13.71
CA THR A 172 18.70 -3.24 13.87
C THR A 172 20.12 -3.38 13.33
N VAL A 173 20.55 -2.45 12.47
CA VAL A 173 21.92 -2.32 11.99
C VAL A 173 22.47 -0.99 12.48
N GLU A 174 23.51 -1.02 13.30
CA GLU A 174 24.05 0.17 13.93
C GLU A 174 25.58 0.25 13.96
N ASN A 175 26.11 1.47 13.90
CA ASN A 175 27.55 1.71 13.99
C ASN A 175 28.37 0.92 12.94
N CYS A 176 27.79 0.61 11.78
CA CYS A 176 28.41 -0.17 10.73
C CYS A 176 28.99 0.70 9.61
N ASN A 177 29.95 0.14 8.87
CA ASN A 177 30.49 0.72 7.64
C ASN A 177 30.02 -0.11 6.45
N VAL A 178 29.22 0.47 5.56
CA VAL A 178 28.63 -0.17 4.39
C VAL A 178 29.19 0.48 3.13
N ASN A 179 30.29 -0.08 2.60
CA ASN A 179 31.10 0.63 1.61
C ASN A 179 31.49 -0.22 0.40
N GLU A 180 31.63 0.40 -0.77
CA GLU A 180 32.20 -0.23 -1.98
C GLU A 180 31.43 -1.46 -2.50
N ASN A 181 30.13 -1.59 -2.21
CA ASN A 181 29.34 -2.74 -2.63
C ASN A 181 28.84 -2.59 -4.09
N VAL A 182 28.77 -3.70 -4.82
CA VAL A 182 28.63 -3.67 -6.30
C VAL A 182 27.24 -3.28 -6.75
N SER A 183 26.19 -3.90 -6.21
CA SER A 183 24.80 -3.57 -6.57
C SER A 183 24.24 -2.46 -5.68
N GLY A 184 24.62 -2.41 -4.40
CA GLY A 184 24.18 -1.37 -3.47
C GLY A 184 24.52 -1.74 -2.02
N GLY A 185 24.27 -0.80 -1.10
CA GLY A 185 24.53 -1.02 0.32
C GLY A 185 23.47 -1.94 0.92
N LEU A 186 22.21 -1.68 0.58
CA LEU A 186 21.06 -2.41 1.07
C LEU A 186 19.98 -2.56 -0.01
N TYR A 187 19.38 -3.75 -0.07
CA TYR A 187 18.15 -4.01 -0.82
C TYR A 187 17.06 -4.56 0.10
N GLY A 188 16.15 -3.70 0.54
CA GLY A 188 14.96 -4.09 1.29
C GLY A 188 13.95 -4.70 0.34
N GLU A 189 13.75 -6.00 0.45
CA GLU A 189 12.90 -6.76 -0.45
C GLU A 189 11.42 -6.72 0.00
N TYR A 190 10.54 -7.26 -0.84
CA TYR A 190 9.10 -7.21 -0.63
C TYR A 190 8.68 -7.67 0.77
N ASN A 191 7.73 -6.93 1.35
CA ASN A 191 7.11 -7.17 2.65
C ASN A 191 8.08 -7.26 3.84
N SER A 192 9.34 -6.85 3.68
CA SER A 192 10.20 -6.65 4.84
C SER A 192 9.70 -5.44 5.66
N ALA A 193 9.84 -5.50 6.98
CA ALA A 193 9.34 -4.45 7.86
C ALA A 193 10.10 -4.29 9.17
N HIS A 194 9.98 -3.13 9.82
CA HIS A 194 10.56 -2.88 11.15
C HIS A 194 12.08 -3.07 11.20
N TRP A 195 12.78 -2.54 10.20
CA TRP A 195 14.24 -2.48 10.17
C TRP A 195 14.73 -1.11 10.61
N VAL A 196 15.79 -1.08 11.43
CA VAL A 196 16.38 0.15 11.95
C VAL A 196 17.82 0.26 11.50
N PHE A 197 18.19 1.38 10.86
CA PHE A 197 19.55 1.72 10.45
C PHE A 197 19.98 2.96 11.22
N ASN A 198 20.83 2.78 12.22
CA ASN A 198 21.23 3.86 13.13
C ASN A 198 22.74 4.10 13.14
N ASN A 199 23.19 5.33 12.93
CA ASN A 199 24.60 5.70 13.06
C ASN A 199 25.56 4.88 12.17
N ASN A 200 25.15 4.55 10.94
CA ASN A 200 25.98 3.87 9.96
C ASN A 200 26.64 4.85 8.99
N ILE A 201 27.71 4.40 8.33
CA ILE A 201 28.35 5.11 7.23
C ILE A 201 28.09 4.33 5.94
N PHE A 202 27.58 5.03 4.92
CA PHE A 202 27.38 4.54 3.58
C PHE A 202 28.29 5.31 2.61
N LYS A 203 29.04 4.60 1.78
CA LYS A 203 29.92 5.22 0.79
C LYS A 203 30.21 4.30 -0.39
N ASP A 204 30.22 4.86 -1.60
CA ASP A 204 30.67 4.13 -2.79
C ASP A 204 29.87 2.83 -3.02
N ASN A 205 28.58 2.80 -2.70
CA ASN A 205 27.74 1.64 -3.05
C ASN A 205 27.11 1.81 -4.43
N ASN A 206 26.57 0.71 -4.96
CA ASN A 206 26.12 0.62 -6.34
C ASN A 206 27.27 0.94 -7.32
N THR A 207 28.45 0.37 -7.05
CA THR A 207 29.61 0.52 -7.95
C THR A 207 29.41 -0.12 -9.31
N ARG A 208 28.28 -0.76 -9.61
CA ARG A 208 27.87 -1.14 -10.97
C ARG A 208 27.09 -0.05 -11.74
N GLY A 209 26.44 0.87 -11.04
CA GLY A 209 25.68 1.97 -11.65
C GLY A 209 24.33 1.51 -12.17
N THR A 210 23.73 0.53 -11.48
CA THR A 210 22.38 0.07 -11.81
C THR A 210 21.39 1.18 -11.46
N VAL A 211 20.55 1.55 -12.42
CA VAL A 211 19.52 2.55 -12.23
C VAL A 211 18.56 2.11 -11.11
N SER A 212 18.12 3.07 -10.28
CA SER A 212 17.33 2.91 -9.05
C SER A 212 17.97 2.14 -7.91
N TYR A 213 19.24 1.77 -8.03
CA TYR A 213 19.99 1.27 -6.88
C TYR A 213 20.81 2.39 -6.26
N GLY A 214 21.14 2.22 -4.98
CA GLY A 214 21.85 3.22 -4.19
C GLY A 214 22.48 2.62 -2.94
N ASP A 215 22.73 3.46 -1.95
CA ASP A 215 23.14 2.99 -0.63
C ASP A 215 22.01 2.20 0.04
N ILE A 216 20.78 2.69 -0.07
CA ILE A 216 19.57 2.06 0.45
C ILE A 216 18.49 2.02 -0.64
N VAL A 217 17.99 0.83 -0.89
CA VAL A 217 16.88 0.57 -1.81
C VAL A 217 15.73 -0.06 -1.03
N LEU A 218 14.56 0.56 -1.06
CA LEU A 218 13.35 0.12 -0.38
C LEU A 218 12.30 -0.28 -1.44
N ASP A 219 12.14 -1.58 -1.66
CA ASP A 219 11.30 -2.14 -2.72
C ASP A 219 10.13 -2.92 -2.10
N ALA A 220 8.94 -2.30 -2.11
CA ALA A 220 7.72 -2.87 -1.54
C ALA A 220 7.82 -3.24 -0.04
N CYS A 221 8.52 -2.42 0.75
CA CYS A 221 8.74 -2.64 2.19
C CYS A 221 8.16 -1.51 3.06
N ARG A 222 8.04 -1.73 4.38
CA ARG A 222 7.35 -0.75 5.26
C ARG A 222 7.98 -0.58 6.63
N ASN A 223 7.71 0.54 7.29
CA ASN A 223 8.13 0.78 8.68
C ASN A 223 9.66 0.70 8.87
N TYR A 224 10.44 1.22 7.93
CA TYR A 224 11.89 1.35 8.09
C TYR A 224 12.22 2.63 8.84
N THR A 225 13.22 2.58 9.73
CA THR A 225 13.79 3.76 10.39
C THR A 225 15.24 3.91 9.97
N ILE A 226 15.55 4.98 9.25
CA ILE A 226 16.90 5.34 8.79
C ILE A 226 17.29 6.60 9.52
N THR A 227 18.11 6.48 10.58
CA THR A 227 18.43 7.60 11.47
C THR A 227 19.91 7.77 11.78
N ASN A 228 20.38 9.01 11.93
CA ASN A 228 21.76 9.35 12.32
C ASN A 228 22.86 8.81 11.38
N ASN A 229 22.54 8.42 10.14
CA ASN A 229 23.53 7.86 9.22
C ASN A 229 24.29 8.94 8.44
N GLN A 230 25.47 8.59 7.95
CA GLN A 230 26.28 9.42 7.05
C GLN A 230 26.36 8.78 5.68
N PHE A 231 25.78 9.45 4.69
CA PHE A 231 25.89 9.11 3.27
C PHE A 231 26.96 9.99 2.65
N GLN A 232 28.12 9.41 2.39
CA GLN A 232 29.33 10.14 1.96
C GLN A 232 29.42 10.18 0.43
N PRO A 233 30.09 11.20 -0.15
CA PRO A 233 30.22 11.31 -1.59
C PRO A 233 31.00 10.15 -2.19
N ALA A 234 30.60 9.75 -3.39
CA ALA A 234 31.33 8.77 -4.18
C ALA A 234 32.76 9.26 -4.46
N THR A 235 33.72 8.35 -4.37
CA THR A 235 35.12 8.63 -4.67
C THR A 235 35.31 8.97 -6.16
N TYR A 236 34.49 8.40 -7.04
CA TYR A 236 34.53 8.63 -8.48
C TYR A 236 33.18 9.10 -9.01
N ASN A 237 33.09 10.38 -9.41
CA ASN A 237 31.89 10.95 -10.03
C ASN A 237 31.84 10.65 -11.54
N THR A 238 31.65 9.39 -11.89
CA THR A 238 31.66 8.92 -13.30
C THR A 238 30.26 8.56 -13.81
N ARG A 239 29.22 8.82 -13.01
CA ARG A 239 27.88 8.30 -13.29
C ARG A 239 26.84 9.38 -13.20
N ASP A 240 25.89 9.31 -14.14
CA ASP A 240 24.75 10.20 -14.14
C ASP A 240 23.79 9.83 -13.00
N TYR A 241 23.63 8.54 -12.67
CA TYR A 241 22.66 8.09 -11.66
C TYR A 241 23.33 7.60 -10.36
N HIS A 242 23.41 8.46 -9.35
CA HIS A 242 23.92 8.13 -8.00
C HIS A 242 22.95 8.62 -6.91
N ILE A 243 22.40 7.67 -6.14
CA ILE A 243 21.33 7.90 -5.17
C ILE A 243 21.68 7.32 -3.80
N ALA A 244 21.34 8.03 -2.72
CA ALA A 244 21.49 7.51 -1.37
C ALA A 244 20.31 6.60 -0.99
N VAL A 245 19.09 7.14 -0.95
CA VAL A 245 17.87 6.37 -0.62
C VAL A 245 16.89 6.39 -1.77
N SER A 246 16.43 5.21 -2.20
CA SER A 246 15.39 5.06 -3.21
C SER A 246 14.24 4.22 -2.68
N LEU A 247 13.01 4.65 -2.96
CA LEU A 247 11.77 3.99 -2.57
C LEU A 247 10.92 3.73 -3.82
N TYR A 248 10.54 2.48 -4.08
CA TYR A 248 9.69 2.10 -5.23
C TYR A 248 8.99 0.76 -5.02
N ARG A 249 8.31 0.26 -6.07
CA ARG A 249 7.59 -1.02 -6.09
C ARG A 249 7.85 -1.80 -7.39
N ASN A 250 8.89 -2.62 -7.40
CA ASN A 250 9.26 -3.37 -8.59
C ASN A 250 8.22 -4.44 -8.96
N ALA A 251 8.31 -4.96 -10.18
CA ALA A 251 7.73 -6.24 -10.51
C ALA A 251 8.46 -7.34 -9.73
N GLY A 252 7.69 -8.32 -9.26
CA GLY A 252 8.17 -9.55 -8.66
C GLY A 252 8.85 -10.47 -9.68
N GLU A 253 9.28 -11.64 -9.20
CA GLU A 253 10.13 -12.59 -9.90
C GLU A 253 9.43 -13.32 -11.08
N SER A 254 8.20 -12.93 -11.43
CA SER A 254 7.40 -13.46 -12.55
C SER A 254 6.60 -12.37 -13.27
N ASP A 255 7.10 -11.13 -13.27
CA ASP A 255 6.45 -9.93 -13.79
C ASP A 255 5.16 -9.51 -13.06
N ASP A 256 4.68 -10.28 -12.08
CA ASP A 256 3.58 -9.89 -11.18
C ASP A 256 3.94 -8.64 -10.38
N ILE A 257 2.95 -7.81 -10.07
CA ILE A 257 3.18 -6.60 -9.27
C ILE A 257 3.27 -7.00 -7.80
N ARG A 258 4.34 -6.55 -7.12
CA ARG A 258 4.47 -6.72 -5.67
C ARG A 258 3.34 -6.00 -4.94
N GLU A 259 2.82 -6.63 -3.89
CA GLU A 259 1.58 -6.21 -3.25
C GLU A 259 1.61 -4.75 -2.74
N PHE A 260 2.69 -4.33 -2.07
CA PHE A 260 2.84 -2.99 -1.48
C PHE A 260 3.77 -2.07 -2.24
N ALA A 261 3.53 -0.77 -2.12
CA ALA A 261 4.56 0.23 -2.31
C ALA A 261 5.29 0.54 -1.00
N ALA A 262 6.50 1.08 -1.12
CA ALA A 262 7.27 1.45 0.05
C ALA A 262 6.56 2.54 0.88
N LYS A 263 6.30 2.27 2.16
CA LYS A 263 5.47 3.18 2.99
C LYS A 263 5.84 3.23 4.47
N ASN A 264 5.39 4.29 5.13
CA ASN A 264 5.57 4.51 6.58
C ASN A 264 7.05 4.47 7.02
N ASN A 265 7.97 4.93 6.15
CA ASN A 265 9.39 4.96 6.46
C ASN A 265 9.77 6.30 7.10
N LEU A 266 10.62 6.26 8.12
CA LEU A 266 11.19 7.43 8.80
C LEU A 266 12.65 7.60 8.38
N ILE A 267 12.97 8.74 7.78
CA ILE A 267 14.33 9.16 7.41
C ILE A 267 14.66 10.41 8.22
N GLU A 268 15.50 10.27 9.25
CA GLU A 268 15.69 11.31 10.27
C GLU A 268 17.17 11.57 10.60
N ASN A 269 17.58 12.81 10.86
CA ASN A 269 18.91 13.12 11.40
C ASN A 269 20.10 12.56 10.57
N ASN A 270 19.91 12.34 9.26
CA ASN A 270 20.97 11.82 8.38
C ASN A 270 21.74 12.96 7.71
N ILE A 271 23.00 12.71 7.33
CA ILE A 271 23.80 13.61 6.49
C ILE A 271 23.93 12.99 5.11
N PHE A 272 23.52 13.71 4.07
CA PHE A 272 23.67 13.35 2.66
C PHE A 272 24.64 14.31 1.97
N ASP A 273 25.74 13.81 1.42
CA ASP A 273 26.75 14.68 0.78
C ASP A 273 27.17 14.18 -0.61
N GLY A 274 26.98 15.02 -1.64
CA GLY A 274 27.50 14.80 -2.99
C GLY A 274 26.70 13.83 -3.88
N TYR A 275 25.38 13.73 -3.70
CA TYR A 275 24.50 12.87 -4.50
C TYR A 275 23.84 13.61 -5.68
N ASN A 276 23.52 12.89 -6.76
CA ASN A 276 22.66 13.44 -7.82
C ASN A 276 21.22 13.57 -7.30
N ILE A 277 20.72 12.53 -6.63
CA ILE A 277 19.47 12.60 -5.86
C ILE A 277 19.75 11.99 -4.49
N ALA A 278 19.58 12.73 -3.40
CA ALA A 278 19.79 12.14 -2.08
C ALA A 278 18.63 11.18 -1.71
N ILE A 279 17.38 11.61 -1.87
CA ILE A 279 16.21 10.75 -1.63
C ILE A 279 15.28 10.79 -2.85
N ASP A 280 15.03 9.62 -3.45
CA ASP A 280 14.12 9.43 -4.58
C ASP A 280 12.89 8.61 -4.20
N PHE A 281 11.72 9.25 -4.19
CA PHE A 281 10.42 8.57 -4.12
C PHE A 281 9.97 8.23 -5.53
N ALA A 282 10.45 7.08 -6.02
CA ALA A 282 10.36 6.70 -7.41
C ALA A 282 9.01 6.09 -7.81
N PRO A 283 8.56 6.28 -9.08
CA PRO A 283 7.29 5.72 -9.55
C PRO A 283 7.29 4.20 -9.46
N ARG A 284 6.10 3.59 -9.60
CA ARG A 284 5.84 2.15 -9.48
C ARG A 284 7.09 1.31 -9.77
N MET A 285 7.58 1.29 -11.00
CA MET A 285 8.68 0.44 -11.43
C MET A 285 10.05 1.13 -11.35
N GLY A 286 10.92 0.64 -10.46
CA GLY A 286 12.28 1.13 -10.30
C GLY A 286 13.28 0.61 -11.35
N ARG A 287 13.03 -0.49 -12.08
CA ARG A 287 14.03 -1.06 -13.00
C ARG A 287 13.63 -1.06 -14.48
N VAL A 288 12.35 -1.26 -14.79
CA VAL A 288 11.86 -1.45 -16.16
C VAL A 288 10.44 -0.91 -16.29
N HIS A 289 10.24 0.15 -17.08
CA HIS A 289 8.91 0.78 -17.28
C HIS A 289 7.89 -0.16 -17.94
N SER A 290 8.33 -1.07 -18.81
CA SER A 290 7.44 -2.03 -19.49
C SER A 290 6.79 -3.04 -18.55
N LEU A 291 7.21 -3.08 -17.28
CA LEU A 291 6.61 -3.93 -16.25
C LEU A 291 5.50 -3.21 -15.47
N ASP A 292 5.22 -1.93 -15.74
CA ASP A 292 4.05 -1.25 -15.19
C ASP A 292 2.78 -1.82 -15.84
N GLN A 293 2.18 -2.84 -15.23
CA GLN A 293 1.03 -3.52 -15.80
C GLN A 293 -0.25 -2.65 -15.83
N SER A 294 -0.30 -1.55 -15.06
CA SER A 294 -1.42 -0.59 -15.15
C SER A 294 -1.20 0.40 -16.29
N LEU A 295 0.04 0.54 -16.79
CA LEU A 295 0.48 1.54 -17.76
C LEU A 295 0.07 2.97 -17.39
N GLU A 296 0.02 3.28 -16.09
CA GLU A 296 -0.33 4.61 -15.59
C GLU A 296 0.88 5.35 -15.00
N THR A 297 1.98 4.66 -14.65
CA THR A 297 3.23 5.20 -14.05
C THR A 297 3.05 5.72 -12.61
N ARG A 298 1.96 5.32 -11.92
CA ARG A 298 1.52 5.91 -10.64
C ARG A 298 2.46 5.55 -9.50
N CYS A 299 2.82 6.51 -8.66
CA CYS A 299 3.63 6.29 -7.47
C CYS A 299 2.74 6.12 -6.24
N TYR A 300 2.79 4.95 -5.62
CA TYR A 300 1.96 4.60 -4.47
C TYR A 300 2.74 4.64 -3.15
N THR A 301 4.00 5.08 -3.15
CA THR A 301 4.76 5.25 -1.91
C THR A 301 4.08 6.32 -1.05
N SER A 302 3.91 6.09 0.25
CA SER A 302 3.05 6.94 1.07
C SER A 302 3.42 6.88 2.55
N GLY A 303 2.96 7.87 3.33
CA GLY A 303 3.16 7.92 4.78
C GLY A 303 4.63 8.07 5.22
N ASN A 304 5.52 8.45 4.30
CA ASN A 304 6.94 8.57 4.60
C ASN A 304 7.25 9.93 5.24
N ILE A 305 8.24 9.95 6.13
CA ILE A 305 8.67 11.16 6.85
C ILE A 305 10.16 11.36 6.61
N VAL A 306 10.53 12.56 6.15
CA VAL A 306 11.92 13.01 6.00
C VAL A 306 12.14 14.24 6.87
N ARG A 307 12.95 14.12 7.93
CA ARG A 307 13.15 15.23 8.85
C ARG A 307 14.54 15.37 9.44
N ASP A 308 14.86 16.59 9.84
CA ASP A 308 16.10 16.93 10.56
C ASP A 308 17.39 16.45 9.85
N CYS A 309 17.34 16.23 8.52
CA CYS A 309 18.48 15.79 7.74
C CYS A 309 19.30 16.98 7.20
N ASP A 310 20.56 16.74 6.89
CA ASP A 310 21.48 17.72 6.30
C ASP A 310 21.91 17.28 4.89
N PHE A 311 21.47 18.01 3.88
CA PHE A 311 21.73 17.76 2.47
C PHE A 311 22.79 18.72 1.93
N ARG A 312 23.95 18.21 1.54
CA ARG A 312 25.12 18.97 1.12
C ARG A 312 25.53 18.61 -0.30
N ASN A 313 25.87 19.61 -1.11
CA ASN A 313 26.47 19.41 -2.44
C ASN A 313 25.66 18.49 -3.37
N CYS A 314 24.33 18.44 -3.20
CA CYS A 314 23.46 17.56 -3.98
C CYS A 314 22.97 18.26 -5.26
N LYS A 315 22.69 17.52 -6.33
CA LYS A 315 21.93 18.09 -7.45
C LYS A 315 20.46 18.25 -7.06
N ILE A 316 19.87 17.20 -6.51
CA ILE A 316 18.53 17.18 -5.97
C ILE A 316 18.58 16.62 -4.54
N GLY A 317 18.04 17.35 -3.57
CA GLY A 317 17.93 16.90 -2.18
C GLY A 317 16.85 15.83 -2.06
N ILE A 318 15.59 16.24 -2.17
CA ILE A 318 14.43 15.35 -2.06
C ILE A 318 13.60 15.43 -3.33
N LEU A 319 13.34 14.30 -3.97
CA LEU A 319 12.52 14.18 -5.17
C LEU A 319 11.24 13.40 -4.87
N LEU A 320 10.11 14.10 -4.84
CA LEU A 320 8.77 13.56 -4.58
C LEU A 320 8.01 13.39 -5.89
N ARG A 321 7.43 12.19 -6.08
CA ARG A 321 6.52 11.85 -7.21
C ARG A 321 5.21 11.24 -6.71
N ASN A 322 4.94 11.39 -5.42
CA ASN A 322 3.93 10.68 -4.68
C ASN A 322 3.15 11.63 -3.75
N ASN A 323 2.09 11.10 -3.16
CA ASN A 323 1.25 11.80 -2.20
C ASN A 323 1.62 11.39 -0.77
N TYR A 324 1.13 12.14 0.23
CA TYR A 324 1.22 11.77 1.65
C TYR A 324 2.64 11.61 2.20
N THR A 325 3.59 12.45 1.76
CA THR A 325 4.93 12.51 2.36
C THR A 325 5.11 13.77 3.20
N THR A 326 5.72 13.61 4.37
CA THR A 326 6.08 14.70 5.26
C THR A 326 7.57 15.03 5.13
N VAL A 327 7.88 16.31 4.92
CA VAL A 327 9.24 16.86 4.87
C VAL A 327 9.30 18.01 5.86
N GLU A 328 10.16 17.92 6.88
CA GLU A 328 10.24 18.96 7.93
C GLU A 328 11.65 19.17 8.47
N ASN A 329 12.01 20.42 8.79
CA ASN A 329 13.25 20.80 9.48
C ASN A 329 14.59 20.30 8.86
N ASN A 330 14.66 20.07 7.56
CA ASN A 330 15.92 19.68 6.90
C ASN A 330 16.74 20.89 6.46
N ILE A 331 18.06 20.74 6.44
CA ILE A 331 19.02 21.77 6.02
C ILE A 331 19.54 21.44 4.62
N PHE A 332 19.60 22.45 3.75
CA PHE A 332 20.19 22.31 2.41
C PHE A 332 21.36 23.28 2.23
N SER A 333 22.53 22.75 1.88
CA SER A 333 23.76 23.53 1.66
C SER A 333 24.38 23.19 0.32
N ASN A 334 24.49 24.17 -0.59
CA ASN A 334 25.01 23.94 -1.95
C ASN A 334 24.23 22.83 -2.71
N THR A 335 22.92 22.76 -2.49
CA THR A 335 22.03 21.82 -3.18
C THR A 335 21.27 22.57 -4.27
N GLU A 336 21.34 22.13 -5.53
CA GLU A 336 20.77 22.90 -6.67
C GLU A 336 19.24 22.93 -6.64
N LYS A 337 18.61 21.79 -6.34
CA LYS A 337 17.16 21.63 -6.17
C LYS A 337 16.89 21.00 -4.81
N GLU A 338 16.53 21.81 -3.83
CA GLU A 338 16.38 21.35 -2.43
C GLU A 338 15.24 20.32 -2.31
N ILE A 339 14.03 20.71 -2.71
CA ILE A 339 12.86 19.85 -2.75
C ILE A 339 12.22 19.97 -4.14
N VAL A 340 11.89 18.84 -4.76
CA VAL A 340 11.25 18.77 -6.06
C VAL A 340 9.95 18.00 -5.97
N LEU A 341 8.90 18.60 -6.52
CA LEU A 341 7.56 18.05 -6.67
C LEU A 341 7.34 17.71 -8.14
N HIS A 342 7.64 16.47 -8.53
CA HIS A 342 7.53 16.02 -9.91
C HIS A 342 6.18 15.34 -10.14
N ASN A 343 5.23 16.12 -10.66
CA ASN A 343 3.88 15.64 -10.94
C ASN A 343 3.83 15.07 -12.36
N VAL A 344 4.05 13.76 -12.46
CA VAL A 344 3.89 13.01 -13.71
C VAL A 344 2.42 12.68 -14.02
N PHE A 345 1.51 13.09 -13.13
CA PHE A 345 0.05 13.04 -13.27
C PHE A 345 -0.49 14.45 -13.40
N TYR A 346 -1.78 14.63 -13.12
CA TYR A 346 -2.36 15.93 -12.98
C TYR A 346 -2.60 16.36 -11.54
N SER A 347 -2.31 15.52 -10.54
CA SER A 347 -2.44 15.92 -9.14
C SER A 347 -1.36 15.31 -8.25
N MET A 348 -0.79 16.17 -7.41
CA MET A 348 0.08 15.77 -6.30
C MET A 348 -0.35 16.50 -5.03
N TYR A 349 -0.78 15.77 -4.01
CA TYR A 349 -1.55 16.34 -2.89
C TYR A 349 -1.22 15.67 -1.54
N HIS A 350 -1.65 16.29 -0.44
CA HIS A 350 -1.37 15.86 0.94
C HIS A 350 0.11 15.69 1.31
N ASN A 351 1.02 16.32 0.58
CA ASN A 351 2.41 16.39 1.00
C ASN A 351 2.55 17.52 2.03
N ILE A 352 3.10 17.19 3.20
CA ILE A 352 3.41 18.17 4.25
C ILE A 352 4.85 18.64 4.03
N ILE A 353 5.08 19.93 3.80
CA ILE A 353 6.41 20.52 3.58
C ILE A 353 6.61 21.67 4.56
N ASN A 354 6.97 21.34 5.80
CA ASN A 354 7.27 22.31 6.86
C ASN A 354 8.76 22.71 6.79
N GLN A 355 9.12 23.47 5.76
CA GLN A 355 10.52 23.81 5.42
C GLN A 355 10.70 25.30 5.16
N PRO A 356 10.67 26.14 6.20
CA PRO A 356 10.69 27.59 6.06
C PRO A 356 11.89 28.10 5.26
N GLY A 357 11.64 28.91 4.23
CA GLY A 357 12.68 29.53 3.40
C GLY A 357 13.41 28.60 2.42
N CYS A 358 13.12 27.30 2.42
CA CYS A 358 13.68 26.35 1.45
C CYS A 358 12.99 26.47 0.08
N ASN A 359 13.71 26.15 -1.00
CA ASN A 359 13.21 26.17 -2.36
C ASN A 359 12.47 24.87 -2.72
N VAL A 360 11.21 24.98 -3.10
CA VAL A 360 10.38 23.87 -3.60
C VAL A 360 10.11 24.08 -5.10
N TRP A 361 10.53 23.14 -5.91
CA TRP A 361 10.43 23.22 -7.37
C TRP A 361 9.29 22.35 -7.89
N LEU A 362 8.35 22.95 -8.62
CA LEU A 362 7.30 22.20 -9.30
C LEU A 362 7.79 21.79 -10.68
N TRP A 363 7.79 20.48 -10.94
CA TRP A 363 8.08 19.93 -12.25
C TRP A 363 6.78 19.40 -12.84
N SER A 364 6.15 20.26 -13.64
CA SER A 364 4.85 20.04 -14.28
C SER A 364 5.01 19.57 -15.72
N VAL A 365 6.04 20.02 -16.45
CA VAL A 365 6.28 19.65 -17.85
C VAL A 365 7.75 19.36 -18.10
N GLU A 366 8.05 18.69 -19.21
CA GLU A 366 9.41 18.28 -19.58
C GLU A 366 10.42 19.43 -19.53
N SER A 367 10.02 20.64 -19.94
CA SER A 367 10.89 21.82 -19.90
C SER A 367 11.34 22.23 -18.50
N ASP A 368 10.60 21.84 -17.45
CA ASP A 368 10.95 22.16 -16.06
C ASP A 368 12.14 21.34 -15.55
N TYR A 369 12.36 20.16 -16.15
CA TYR A 369 13.32 19.16 -15.68
C TYR A 369 14.26 18.64 -16.77
N THR A 370 14.27 19.21 -17.98
CA THR A 370 15.09 18.73 -19.10
C THR A 370 16.58 18.57 -18.72
N ALA A 371 17.12 19.52 -17.95
CA ALA A 371 18.52 19.48 -17.46
C ALA A 371 18.81 18.35 -16.44
N TYR A 372 17.77 17.72 -15.91
CA TYR A 372 17.78 16.65 -14.92
C TYR A 372 17.19 15.34 -15.47
N SER A 373 16.77 15.28 -16.74
CA SER A 373 16.10 14.12 -17.37
C SER A 373 16.89 12.81 -17.26
N GLN A 374 18.22 12.88 -17.31
CA GLN A 374 19.12 11.74 -17.10
C GLN A 374 19.02 11.12 -15.69
N TYR A 375 18.50 11.87 -14.72
CA TYR A 375 18.19 11.41 -13.35
C TYR A 375 16.74 10.94 -13.20
N LEU A 376 15.95 10.91 -14.29
CA LEU A 376 14.55 10.52 -14.30
C LEU A 376 14.27 9.34 -15.24
N PRO A 377 15.03 8.24 -15.20
CA PRO A 377 15.01 7.19 -16.22
C PRO A 377 13.64 6.54 -16.47
N TYR A 378 12.70 6.60 -15.51
CA TYR A 378 11.33 6.07 -15.66
C TYR A 378 10.23 7.13 -15.63
N GLY A 379 10.52 8.32 -15.09
CA GLY A 379 9.56 9.42 -15.03
C GLY A 379 9.73 10.44 -16.17
N ASN A 380 10.83 10.36 -16.92
CA ASN A 380 11.10 11.29 -18.02
C ASN A 380 10.05 11.12 -19.12
N GLY A 381 9.37 12.20 -19.50
CA GLY A 381 8.27 12.20 -20.46
C GLY A 381 6.96 11.62 -19.92
N ALA A 382 6.95 11.06 -18.70
CA ALA A 382 5.71 10.60 -18.09
C ALA A 382 4.78 11.80 -17.82
N GLY A 383 3.59 11.75 -18.40
CA GLY A 383 2.62 12.85 -18.32
C GLY A 383 2.98 14.07 -19.16
N GLU A 384 3.86 13.97 -20.16
CA GLU A 384 4.24 15.08 -21.05
C GLU A 384 3.06 15.68 -21.83
N GLN A 385 2.03 14.89 -22.10
CA GLN A 385 0.82 15.32 -22.78
C GLN A 385 -0.08 16.20 -21.89
N ILE A 386 0.05 16.11 -20.58
CA ILE A 386 -0.76 16.84 -19.61
C ILE A 386 -0.24 18.27 -19.56
N GLN A 387 -1.08 19.22 -19.96
CA GLN A 387 -0.68 20.61 -19.99
C GLN A 387 -0.49 21.13 -18.56
N PRO A 388 0.42 22.10 -18.32
CA PRO A 388 0.64 22.65 -16.98
C PRO A 388 -0.65 23.11 -16.30
N ASN A 389 -1.59 23.68 -17.07
CA ASN A 389 -2.86 24.22 -16.57
C ASN A 389 -3.88 23.15 -16.19
N GLU A 390 -3.61 21.90 -16.50
CA GLU A 390 -4.39 20.75 -16.04
C GLU A 390 -3.79 20.13 -14.77
N LYS A 391 -2.59 20.56 -14.35
CA LYS A 391 -1.90 20.05 -13.16
C LYS A 391 -2.22 20.85 -11.90
N PHE A 392 -2.41 20.11 -10.82
CA PHE A 392 -2.72 20.58 -9.49
C PHE A 392 -1.69 20.10 -8.48
N TYR A 393 -1.27 21.01 -7.61
CA TYR A 393 -0.43 20.73 -6.46
C TYR A 393 -1.11 21.21 -5.19
N HIS A 394 -1.23 20.33 -4.21
CA HIS A 394 -1.59 20.70 -2.85
C HIS A 394 -0.47 20.38 -1.87
N VAL A 395 0.02 21.40 -1.20
CA VAL A 395 1.08 21.31 -0.19
C VAL A 395 0.59 21.85 1.14
N ILE A 396 0.83 21.10 2.22
CA ILE A 396 0.49 21.49 3.58
C ILE A 396 1.76 22.04 4.24
N CYS A 397 1.77 23.29 4.68
CA CYS A 397 2.91 23.94 5.30
C CYS A 397 2.48 24.95 6.35
N LYS A 398 3.03 24.84 7.56
CA LYS A 398 2.89 25.86 8.61
C LYS A 398 3.84 27.04 8.34
N ASN A 399 3.40 28.25 8.67
CA ASN A 399 4.25 29.44 8.54
C ASN A 399 5.50 29.36 9.44
N PRO A 400 6.67 29.85 8.97
CA PRO A 400 6.93 30.47 7.66
C PRO A 400 7.02 29.44 6.50
N MET A 401 6.61 29.86 5.30
CA MET A 401 6.51 28.99 4.12
C MET A 401 7.86 28.72 3.42
N PRO A 402 7.99 27.63 2.65
CA PRO A 402 9.00 27.50 1.61
C PRO A 402 8.75 28.47 0.45
N VAL A 403 9.73 28.58 -0.45
CA VAL A 403 9.67 29.36 -1.68
C VAL A 403 9.37 28.43 -2.85
N PHE A 404 8.19 28.59 -3.47
CA PHE A 404 7.78 27.77 -4.61
C PHE A 404 8.25 28.35 -5.95
N HIS A 405 8.69 27.48 -6.86
CA HIS A 405 9.20 27.82 -8.19
C HIS A 405 8.47 27.03 -9.30
N ASN A 406 8.52 27.53 -10.53
CA ASN A 406 8.01 26.87 -11.75
C ASN A 406 6.50 26.54 -11.78
N PHE A 407 5.70 27.19 -10.93
CA PHE A 407 4.25 26.98 -10.89
C PHE A 407 3.48 27.80 -11.95
N GLN A 408 4.17 28.41 -12.93
CA GLN A 408 3.52 29.22 -13.95
C GLN A 408 2.57 28.35 -14.79
N ASN A 409 1.32 28.80 -14.92
CA ASN A 409 0.24 28.06 -15.57
C ASN A 409 -0.11 26.72 -14.89
N THR A 410 0.40 26.42 -13.70
CA THR A 410 -0.01 25.27 -12.87
C THR A 410 -0.83 25.75 -11.69
N GLU A 411 -1.81 24.97 -11.23
CA GLU A 411 -2.52 25.30 -10.00
C GLU A 411 -1.74 24.80 -8.78
N LEU A 412 -1.43 25.72 -7.85
CA LEU A 412 -0.73 25.41 -6.60
C LEU A 412 -1.55 25.98 -5.44
N LEU A 413 -1.96 25.09 -4.53
CA LEU A 413 -2.62 25.42 -3.28
C LEU A 413 -1.69 25.06 -2.12
N VAL A 414 -1.40 26.05 -1.27
CA VAL A 414 -0.61 25.84 -0.05
C VAL A 414 -1.43 26.27 1.16
N SER A 415 -1.58 25.36 2.13
CA SER A 415 -2.41 25.52 3.33
C SER A 415 -1.64 25.10 4.59
N ASP A 416 -1.99 25.61 5.78
CA ASP A 416 -1.33 25.23 7.06
C ASP A 416 -1.82 23.90 7.65
N THR A 417 -2.90 23.38 7.08
CA THR A 417 -3.63 22.18 7.48
C THR A 417 -3.92 21.36 6.22
N LEU A 418 -4.27 20.08 6.37
CA LEU A 418 -4.97 19.39 5.29
C LEU A 418 -6.12 20.30 4.84
N LEU A 419 -6.39 20.38 3.53
CA LEU A 419 -7.63 20.99 3.02
C LEU A 419 -8.88 20.24 3.47
N VAL A 420 -8.66 19.17 4.21
CA VAL A 420 -9.60 18.59 5.16
C VAL A 420 -9.07 18.98 6.56
N PRO A 421 -9.40 20.16 7.14
CA PRO A 421 -9.01 20.47 8.51
C PRO A 421 -9.33 19.33 9.47
N ALA A 422 -8.57 19.22 10.56
CA ALA A 422 -8.94 18.35 11.68
C ALA A 422 -10.34 18.69 12.27
N GLU A 423 -10.96 19.78 11.79
CA GLU A 423 -12.27 20.32 12.11
C GLU A 423 -13.08 20.69 10.83
N CYS A 424 -13.01 19.95 9.70
CA CYS A 424 -13.85 20.29 8.51
C CYS A 424 -15.33 20.32 8.79
N ASP A 425 -15.68 19.48 9.74
CA ASP A 425 -16.97 19.33 10.32
C ASP A 425 -17.07 20.34 11.47
N LEU A 426 -17.20 21.61 11.10
CA LEU A 426 -17.24 22.73 12.05
C LEU A 426 -18.52 22.71 12.88
N ASP A 427 -19.54 21.99 12.41
CA ASP A 427 -20.79 21.77 13.13
C ASP A 427 -20.92 20.38 13.80
N SER A 428 -19.91 19.51 13.67
CA SER A 428 -19.87 18.16 14.24
C SER A 428 -20.89 17.14 13.63
N SER A 429 -21.40 17.42 12.43
CA SER A 429 -22.28 16.55 11.62
C SER A 429 -21.56 15.44 10.81
N MET A 430 -20.23 15.38 10.83
CA MET A 430 -19.34 14.53 10.01
C MET A 430 -19.51 14.71 8.49
N ILE A 431 -20.12 15.81 8.10
CA ILE A 431 -20.40 16.18 6.73
C ILE A 431 -19.56 17.41 6.45
N ILE A 432 -19.11 17.57 5.21
CA ILE A 432 -18.56 18.84 4.74
C ILE A 432 -19.63 19.43 3.84
N ASP A 433 -20.44 20.37 4.35
CA ASP A 433 -21.50 21.02 3.60
C ASP A 433 -21.45 22.55 3.67
N PHE A 434 -22.51 23.19 3.17
CA PHE A 434 -22.62 24.64 3.13
C PHE A 434 -22.71 25.28 4.53
N ASN A 435 -23.14 24.57 5.56
CA ASN A 435 -23.16 25.06 6.94
C ASN A 435 -21.73 25.15 7.47
N ASP A 436 -20.88 24.15 7.24
CA ASP A 436 -19.45 24.23 7.55
C ASP A 436 -18.80 25.40 6.80
N LEU A 437 -19.15 25.56 5.51
CA LEU A 437 -18.69 26.69 4.72
C LEU A 437 -19.13 28.02 5.33
N GLN A 438 -20.38 28.14 5.80
CA GLN A 438 -20.87 29.36 6.43
C GLN A 438 -20.20 29.65 7.78
N LEU A 439 -19.94 28.61 8.57
CA LEU A 439 -19.21 28.73 9.83
C LEU A 439 -17.79 29.20 9.57
N LEU A 440 -17.15 28.65 8.55
CA LEU A 440 -15.82 29.08 8.18
C LEU A 440 -15.78 30.46 7.50
N VAL A 441 -16.74 30.81 6.66
CA VAL A 441 -16.90 32.18 6.14
C VAL A 441 -17.03 33.16 7.29
N SER A 442 -17.86 32.80 8.26
CA SER A 442 -18.12 33.61 9.44
C SER A 442 -16.86 33.75 10.29
N ASP A 443 -16.12 32.66 10.51
CA ASP A 443 -14.84 32.71 11.21
C ASP A 443 -13.81 33.55 10.43
N TRP A 444 -13.66 33.31 9.13
CA TRP A 444 -12.70 34.01 8.27
C TRP A 444 -12.99 35.52 8.18
N LEU A 445 -14.26 35.92 8.12
CA LEU A 445 -14.66 37.34 8.04
C LEU A 445 -14.71 38.03 9.41
N SER A 446 -14.78 37.30 10.53
CA SER A 446 -15.00 37.89 11.86
C SER A 446 -13.83 37.79 12.84
N SER A 447 -12.93 36.81 12.71
CA SER A 447 -11.95 36.51 13.76
C SER A 447 -10.50 36.76 13.40
N GLY A 448 -10.10 36.73 12.12
CA GLY A 448 -8.69 36.84 11.78
C GLY A 448 -7.80 35.85 12.54
N THR A 449 -8.26 34.60 12.76
CA THR A 449 -7.53 33.32 12.54
C THR A 449 -7.98 32.19 13.47
N SER A 450 -8.57 31.14 12.91
CA SER A 450 -8.31 29.74 13.33
C SER A 450 -7.40 29.00 12.33
N ILE A 451 -7.45 29.41 11.05
CA ILE A 451 -6.62 28.91 9.94
C ILE A 451 -5.82 30.09 9.34
N GLN A 452 -4.48 30.03 9.40
CA GLN A 452 -3.58 31.12 8.96
C GLN A 452 -3.16 30.94 7.49
N PHE A 453 -3.98 31.41 6.56
CA PHE A 453 -3.58 31.51 5.15
C PHE A 453 -2.77 32.79 4.88
N THR A 454 -1.63 32.70 4.20
CA THR A 454 -0.73 33.85 3.96
C THR A 454 -0.93 34.52 2.60
N ASN A 455 -0.59 35.82 2.57
CA ASN A 455 -0.69 36.75 1.43
C ASN A 455 -0.10 36.26 0.08
N GLN A 456 0.68 35.17 0.04
CA GLN A 456 1.18 34.62 -1.22
C GLN A 456 0.10 33.88 -2.02
N ASN A 457 -0.98 33.40 -1.39
CA ASN A 457 -2.06 32.65 -2.05
C ASN A 457 -3.47 33.25 -1.85
N THR A 458 -3.68 34.10 -0.84
CA THR A 458 -5.00 34.68 -0.47
C THR A 458 -5.18 36.15 -0.83
N ASN A 459 -4.30 36.72 -1.65
CA ASN A 459 -4.39 38.13 -2.06
C ASN A 459 -4.33 38.20 -3.59
N ILE A 460 -5.38 37.69 -4.23
CA ILE A 460 -5.42 37.46 -5.67
C ILE A 460 -5.51 38.79 -6.43
N ASP A 461 -5.94 39.86 -5.75
CA ASP A 461 -6.00 41.23 -6.27
C ASP A 461 -4.78 42.10 -5.91
N LEU A 462 -3.81 41.57 -5.13
CA LEU A 462 -2.61 42.28 -4.66
C LEU A 462 -2.90 43.56 -3.83
N LEU A 463 -4.11 43.72 -3.27
CA LEU A 463 -4.51 44.92 -2.51
C LEU A 463 -4.17 44.87 -1.01
N ASN A 464 -3.52 43.79 -0.54
CA ASN A 464 -3.07 43.60 0.85
C ASN A 464 -4.21 43.53 1.88
N ASN A 465 -5.45 43.28 1.45
CA ASN A 465 -6.61 43.11 2.32
C ASN A 465 -7.40 41.87 1.89
N VAL A 466 -7.44 40.85 2.76
CA VAL A 466 -8.22 39.63 2.54
C VAL A 466 -9.72 39.97 2.53
N ASN A 467 -10.41 39.60 1.45
CA ASN A 467 -11.83 39.92 1.25
C ASN A 467 -12.64 38.71 0.73
N PHE A 468 -13.95 38.92 0.50
CA PHE A 468 -14.84 37.83 0.04
C PHE A 468 -14.46 37.28 -1.34
N ALA A 469 -13.77 38.03 -2.21
CA ALA A 469 -13.27 37.52 -3.48
C ALA A 469 -12.04 36.61 -3.30
N ASP A 470 -11.20 36.88 -2.30
CA ASP A 470 -10.11 35.98 -1.90
C ASP A 470 -10.68 34.70 -1.29
N PHE A 471 -11.69 34.81 -0.42
CA PHE A 471 -12.47 33.65 0.03
C PHE A 471 -13.12 32.91 -1.11
N ALA A 472 -13.80 33.58 -2.03
CA ALA A 472 -14.47 32.91 -3.13
C ALA A 472 -13.50 32.14 -4.02
N ASN A 473 -12.24 32.55 -4.16
CA ASN A 473 -11.22 31.81 -4.93
C ASN A 473 -10.57 30.68 -4.12
N CYS A 474 -10.24 30.88 -2.84
CA CYS A 474 -9.78 29.78 -2.00
C CYS A 474 -10.88 28.74 -1.81
N ALA A 475 -12.11 29.19 -1.54
CA ALA A 475 -13.32 28.39 -1.59
C ALA A 475 -13.57 27.83 -2.99
N LYS A 476 -13.18 28.49 -4.09
CA LYS A 476 -13.26 27.86 -5.42
C LYS A 476 -12.30 26.68 -5.53
N SER A 477 -11.05 26.84 -5.08
CA SER A 477 -10.05 25.77 -5.02
C SER A 477 -10.34 24.73 -3.91
N TRP A 478 -11.25 25.02 -2.99
CA TRP A 478 -11.62 24.17 -1.85
C TRP A 478 -13.04 23.56 -1.99
N PHE A 479 -13.90 24.13 -2.83
CA PHE A 479 -15.34 23.82 -2.94
C PHE A 479 -15.91 23.82 -4.39
N ILE A 480 -15.23 24.28 -5.46
CA ILE A 480 -15.89 24.48 -6.77
C ILE A 480 -15.19 23.77 -7.93
N GLU A 481 -15.97 22.92 -8.61
CA GLU A 481 -16.07 22.76 -10.08
C GLU A 481 -14.92 23.40 -10.89
N ASN A 482 -13.72 22.83 -10.76
CA ASN A 482 -12.65 23.09 -11.69
C ASN A 482 -12.91 22.23 -12.92
N GLU A 483 -13.21 22.85 -14.06
CA GLU A 483 -13.38 22.16 -15.35
C GLU A 483 -12.08 21.49 -15.86
N ARG A 484 -11.01 21.51 -15.06
CA ARG A 484 -9.66 21.07 -15.41
C ARG A 484 -9.36 19.75 -14.74
N SER A 485 -9.47 18.71 -15.53
CA SER A 485 -9.32 17.32 -15.16
C SER A 485 -7.85 16.91 -15.04
N ASP A 486 -7.36 16.46 -13.88
CA ASP A 486 -7.01 15.01 -13.68
C ASP A 486 -8.26 14.15 -13.47
N VAL A 487 -9.38 14.86 -13.33
CA VAL A 487 -10.56 14.50 -12.58
C VAL A 487 -10.18 14.03 -11.18
N PHE A 488 -9.36 14.83 -10.46
CA PHE A 488 -9.02 14.66 -9.04
C PHE A 488 -8.47 13.25 -8.72
N SER A 489 -8.33 12.87 -7.46
CA SER A 489 -8.39 11.45 -7.14
C SER A 489 -9.75 10.81 -7.46
N VAL A 490 -10.72 11.54 -8.09
CA VAL A 490 -12.00 11.12 -8.74
C VAL A 490 -13.16 12.15 -8.71
N GLY A 491 -13.15 13.16 -9.57
CA GLY A 491 -14.33 13.99 -9.85
C GLY A 491 -15.49 13.25 -10.55
N GLY A 492 -15.38 11.93 -10.75
CA GLY A 492 -16.52 11.06 -10.99
C GLY A 492 -17.23 10.73 -9.69
N ARG A 493 -18.54 10.50 -9.75
CA ARG A 493 -19.29 9.94 -8.64
C ARG A 493 -19.02 8.44 -8.62
N PRO A 494 -18.61 7.85 -7.48
CA PRO A 494 -18.66 6.41 -7.32
C PRO A 494 -20.05 5.91 -7.66
N ILE A 495 -20.11 4.79 -8.36
CA ILE A 495 -21.38 4.14 -8.73
C ILE A 495 -21.56 2.78 -8.07
N ASP A 496 -20.46 2.19 -7.59
CA ASP A 496 -20.43 0.89 -6.91
C ASP A 496 -19.10 0.74 -6.17
N ILE A 497 -19.11 -0.05 -5.10
CA ILE A 497 -17.92 -0.50 -4.39
C ILE A 497 -17.89 -2.03 -4.32
N ALA A 498 -16.70 -2.57 -4.11
CA ALA A 498 -16.52 -3.94 -3.64
C ALA A 498 -15.49 -3.93 -2.50
N VAL A 499 -15.73 -4.75 -1.48
CA VAL A 499 -14.88 -4.84 -0.28
C VAL A 499 -14.32 -6.25 -0.18
N GLY A 500 -13.04 -6.38 0.12
CA GLY A 500 -12.38 -7.68 0.23
C GLY A 500 -10.93 -7.59 0.68
N ASP A 501 -10.28 -8.73 0.82
CA ASP A 501 -8.85 -8.84 1.16
C ASP A 501 -7.99 -8.66 -0.12
N ILE A 502 -8.11 -7.51 -0.77
CA ILE A 502 -7.46 -7.23 -2.08
C ILE A 502 -5.95 -6.98 -1.90
N ALA A 503 -5.53 -6.68 -0.66
CA ALA A 503 -4.15 -6.54 -0.21
C ALA A 503 -3.96 -7.18 1.17
N VAL A 504 -3.68 -8.49 1.19
CA VAL A 504 -3.52 -9.37 2.37
C VAL A 504 -2.67 -8.82 3.52
N TYR A 505 -1.63 -8.01 3.27
CA TYR A 505 -0.85 -7.42 4.38
C TYR A 505 -1.18 -5.97 4.73
N GLU A 506 -2.19 -5.37 4.11
CA GLU A 506 -2.85 -4.21 4.67
C GLU A 506 -3.65 -4.58 5.93
N SER A 507 -3.92 -3.57 6.75
CA SER A 507 -4.72 -3.78 7.94
C SER A 507 -6.21 -3.73 7.57
N GLY A 508 -6.84 -4.90 7.44
CA GLY A 508 -8.29 -5.03 7.20
C GLY A 508 -8.62 -5.07 5.71
N ASN A 509 -9.90 -5.05 5.33
CA ASN A 509 -10.30 -5.11 3.92
C ASN A 509 -10.19 -3.77 3.19
N GLU A 510 -9.76 -3.84 1.93
CA GLU A 510 -9.69 -2.73 0.97
C GLU A 510 -11.03 -2.45 0.32
N ILE A 511 -11.11 -1.29 -0.32
CA ILE A 511 -12.30 -0.83 -1.04
C ILE A 511 -11.91 -0.60 -2.51
N ALA A 512 -12.47 -1.41 -3.41
CA ALA A 512 -12.43 -1.14 -4.85
C ALA A 512 -13.62 -0.27 -5.25
N VAL A 513 -13.39 0.73 -6.12
CA VAL A 513 -14.40 1.72 -6.51
C VAL A 513 -14.42 1.93 -8.03
N ILE A 514 -15.63 2.00 -8.60
CA ILE A 514 -15.88 2.38 -10.00
C ILE A 514 -16.69 3.67 -10.11
N TRP A 515 -16.63 4.32 -11.27
CA TRP A 515 -16.96 5.74 -11.43
C TRP A 515 -17.90 6.02 -12.60
N ASP A 516 -18.73 7.05 -12.48
CA ASP A 516 -19.65 7.48 -13.55
C ASP A 516 -18.98 8.24 -14.70
N THR A 517 -17.79 8.80 -14.46
CA THR A 517 -16.94 9.49 -15.44
C THR A 517 -15.53 8.87 -15.47
N PRO A 518 -14.74 9.13 -16.53
CA PRO A 518 -13.34 8.71 -16.58
C PRO A 518 -12.49 9.35 -15.47
N VAL A 519 -11.51 8.60 -14.95
CA VAL A 519 -10.68 8.94 -13.76
C VAL A 519 -9.18 8.81 -14.02
N SER A 520 -8.83 8.67 -15.29
CA SER A 520 -7.47 8.58 -15.80
C SER A 520 -7.46 9.12 -17.23
N ASN A 521 -6.46 9.90 -17.61
CA ASN A 521 -6.24 10.28 -19.01
C ASN A 521 -4.76 10.13 -19.39
N ILE A 522 -4.54 9.32 -20.43
CA ILE A 522 -3.22 8.87 -20.83
C ILE A 522 -3.11 9.06 -22.33
N GLY A 523 -2.12 9.84 -22.76
CA GLY A 523 -1.96 10.18 -24.18
C GLY A 523 -3.17 10.90 -24.80
N GLY A 524 -3.95 11.64 -24.00
CA GLY A 524 -5.18 12.33 -24.45
C GLY A 524 -6.42 11.45 -24.52
N THR A 525 -6.33 10.18 -24.12
CA THR A 525 -7.48 9.25 -24.07
C THR A 525 -7.98 9.14 -22.63
N ASN A 526 -9.28 9.32 -22.43
CA ASN A 526 -9.95 9.18 -21.14
C ASN A 526 -10.27 7.70 -20.85
N TYR A 527 -9.99 7.26 -19.62
CA TYR A 527 -10.22 5.90 -19.16
C TYR A 527 -11.01 5.85 -17.85
N TYR A 528 -11.90 4.88 -17.76
CA TYR A 528 -12.51 4.38 -16.55
C TYR A 528 -11.60 3.32 -15.95
N THR A 529 -11.00 3.63 -14.80
CA THR A 529 -10.10 2.74 -14.07
C THR A 529 -10.72 2.41 -12.71
N ILE A 530 -10.58 1.17 -12.26
CA ILE A 530 -11.00 0.76 -10.91
C ILE A 530 -9.91 1.21 -9.93
N ILE A 531 -10.28 1.97 -8.90
CA ILE A 531 -9.34 2.47 -7.89
C ILE A 531 -9.50 1.67 -6.61
N ILE A 532 -8.38 1.28 -6.00
CA ILE A 532 -8.33 0.46 -4.80
C ILE A 532 -7.79 1.32 -3.66
N TYR A 533 -8.57 1.48 -2.61
CA TYR A 533 -8.22 2.26 -1.42
C TYR A 533 -8.02 1.37 -0.20
N ASP A 534 -7.14 1.80 0.70
CA ASP A 534 -7.13 1.29 2.07
C ASP A 534 -8.32 1.86 2.88
N GLN A 535 -8.37 1.47 4.14
CA GLN A 535 -9.44 1.84 5.08
C GLN A 535 -9.43 3.31 5.51
N ASN A 536 -8.41 4.05 5.10
CA ASN A 536 -8.22 5.48 5.37
C ASN A 536 -8.44 6.32 4.10
N GLY A 537 -8.78 5.70 2.98
CA GLY A 537 -8.97 6.38 1.69
C GLY A 537 -7.66 6.73 1.00
N LEU A 538 -6.57 6.04 1.34
CA LEU A 538 -5.31 6.12 0.62
C LEU A 538 -5.37 5.19 -0.60
N GLU A 539 -5.11 5.74 -1.78
CA GLU A 539 -5.01 4.96 -3.02
C GLU A 539 -3.82 3.99 -2.94
N LEU A 540 -4.10 2.69 -2.94
CA LEU A 540 -3.11 1.61 -2.93
C LEU A 540 -2.72 1.20 -4.34
N ASP A 541 -3.71 1.10 -5.24
CA ASP A 541 -3.50 0.66 -6.61
C ASP A 541 -4.69 0.97 -7.53
N ARG A 542 -4.54 0.60 -8.80
CA ARG A 542 -5.56 0.69 -9.85
C ARG A 542 -5.57 -0.56 -10.73
N CYS A 543 -6.71 -0.93 -11.30
CA CYS A 543 -6.80 -1.99 -12.30
C CYS A 543 -7.93 -1.73 -13.31
N GLY A 544 -8.03 -2.57 -14.35
CA GLY A 544 -9.14 -2.55 -15.29
C GLY A 544 -9.29 -1.22 -16.04
N ARG A 545 -8.19 -0.72 -16.61
CA ARG A 545 -8.21 0.51 -17.40
C ARG A 545 -9.03 0.28 -18.69
N SER A 546 -10.18 0.93 -18.81
CA SER A 546 -11.10 0.75 -19.94
C SER A 546 -11.55 2.09 -20.52
N SER A 547 -11.76 2.18 -21.84
CA SER A 547 -12.43 3.33 -22.44
C SER A 547 -13.94 3.31 -22.20
N ASP A 548 -14.47 2.15 -21.80
CA ASP A 548 -15.88 1.92 -21.54
C ASP A 548 -16.16 1.99 -20.04
N LYS A 549 -17.31 2.55 -19.70
CA LYS A 549 -17.71 2.75 -18.31
C LYS A 549 -18.05 1.42 -17.61
N TRP A 550 -17.35 1.12 -16.52
CA TRP A 550 -17.73 0.07 -15.56
C TRP A 550 -19.11 0.31 -14.96
N GLY A 551 -19.86 -0.74 -14.67
CA GLY A 551 -21.25 -0.65 -14.20
C GLY A 551 -21.48 -1.32 -12.84
N LYS A 552 -20.85 -2.47 -12.61
CA LYS A 552 -20.92 -3.22 -11.35
C LYS A 552 -19.60 -3.94 -11.07
N ILE A 553 -19.27 -4.10 -9.78
CA ILE A 553 -18.09 -4.82 -9.33
C ILE A 553 -18.38 -5.78 -8.17
N ALA A 554 -17.54 -6.78 -7.99
CA ALA A 554 -17.49 -7.66 -6.81
C ALA A 554 -16.04 -8.05 -6.54
N ALA A 555 -15.70 -8.34 -5.28
CA ALA A 555 -14.38 -8.83 -4.87
C ALA A 555 -14.50 -10.28 -4.37
N GLY A 556 -13.48 -11.10 -4.66
CA GLY A 556 -13.43 -12.49 -4.22
C GLY A 556 -12.13 -13.17 -4.64
N ASN A 557 -11.83 -14.32 -4.06
CA ASN A 557 -10.68 -15.15 -4.40
C ASN A 557 -10.99 -15.98 -5.66
N PHE A 558 -10.91 -15.40 -6.86
CA PHE A 558 -11.46 -16.02 -8.08
C PHE A 558 -10.51 -17.00 -8.77
N LEU A 559 -9.21 -16.73 -8.71
CA LEU A 559 -8.21 -17.38 -9.54
C LEU A 559 -7.12 -18.05 -8.71
N PRO A 560 -6.55 -19.16 -9.21
CA PRO A 560 -5.33 -19.69 -8.63
C PRO A 560 -4.17 -18.72 -8.83
N ASP A 561 -3.32 -18.63 -7.82
CA ASP A 561 -2.03 -17.99 -7.95
C ASP A 561 -1.16 -18.73 -8.96
N THR A 562 -0.72 -18.00 -9.98
CA THR A 562 0.12 -18.54 -11.06
C THR A 562 1.60 -18.14 -10.94
N GLY A 563 2.01 -17.50 -9.84
CA GLY A 563 3.35 -16.91 -9.64
C GLY A 563 4.20 -17.53 -8.51
N TRP A 564 5.46 -17.07 -8.41
CA TRP A 564 6.38 -17.44 -7.31
C TRP A 564 6.02 -16.76 -5.97
N ILE A 565 5.33 -15.62 -6.03
CA ILE A 565 4.72 -14.97 -4.87
C ILE A 565 3.36 -15.64 -4.69
N LYS A 566 3.35 -16.72 -3.89
CA LYS A 566 2.14 -17.44 -3.50
C LYS A 566 1.47 -16.69 -2.35
N GLU A 567 0.38 -16.02 -2.65
CA GLU A 567 -0.47 -15.33 -1.69
C GLU A 567 -1.92 -15.68 -2.03
N ASN A 568 -2.28 -16.96 -1.80
CA ASN A 568 -3.60 -17.58 -2.05
C ASN A 568 -4.80 -16.85 -1.37
N ALA A 569 -4.59 -15.65 -0.85
CA ALA A 569 -5.52 -14.86 -0.07
C ALA A 569 -5.84 -13.49 -0.68
N ASN A 570 -5.13 -13.03 -1.74
CA ASN A 570 -5.46 -11.74 -2.36
C ASN A 570 -6.74 -11.87 -3.20
N TYR A 571 -7.74 -11.05 -2.91
CA TYR A 571 -8.99 -11.02 -3.68
C TYR A 571 -8.77 -10.30 -5.01
N GLU A 572 -9.33 -10.87 -6.08
CA GLU A 572 -9.47 -10.22 -7.38
C GLU A 572 -10.76 -9.42 -7.47
N ILE A 573 -10.85 -8.58 -8.51
CA ILE A 573 -12.01 -7.73 -8.76
C ILE A 573 -12.70 -8.20 -10.04
N ALA A 574 -13.95 -8.65 -9.91
CA ALA A 574 -14.83 -8.90 -11.02
C ALA A 574 -15.53 -7.59 -11.41
N ALA A 575 -15.56 -7.26 -12.70
CA ALA A 575 -16.19 -6.05 -13.20
C ALA A 575 -16.97 -6.30 -14.50
N VAL A 576 -18.04 -5.53 -14.69
CA VAL A 576 -18.89 -5.57 -15.89
C VAL A 576 -19.11 -4.17 -16.41
N HIS A 577 -19.15 -3.98 -17.73
CA HIS A 577 -19.46 -2.67 -18.31
C HIS A 577 -20.94 -2.30 -18.11
N SER A 578 -21.19 -1.00 -17.97
CA SER A 578 -22.53 -0.42 -17.88
C SER A 578 -23.30 -0.45 -19.22
N GLN A 579 -22.58 -0.60 -20.32
CA GLN A 579 -23.08 -0.68 -21.69
C GLN A 579 -22.47 -1.92 -22.36
N PRO A 580 -23.11 -2.47 -23.42
CA PRO A 580 -22.52 -3.62 -24.09
C PRO A 580 -21.23 -3.20 -24.80
N ASP A 581 -20.30 -4.14 -24.94
CA ASP A 581 -19.08 -3.97 -25.71
C ASP A 581 -19.35 -3.74 -27.21
N SER A 582 -18.28 -3.60 -27.99
CA SER A 582 -18.35 -3.43 -29.45
C SER A 582 -19.08 -4.57 -30.20
N ASN A 583 -19.28 -5.73 -29.57
CA ASN A 583 -20.00 -6.88 -30.12
C ASN A 583 -21.44 -7.01 -29.57
N GLY A 584 -21.92 -6.04 -28.79
CA GLY A 584 -23.23 -6.09 -28.17
C GLY A 584 -23.30 -7.01 -26.94
N LYS A 585 -22.17 -7.25 -26.25
CA LYS A 585 -22.05 -8.22 -25.15
C LYS A 585 -21.75 -7.58 -23.79
N TYR A 586 -22.11 -8.28 -22.72
CA TYR A 586 -21.80 -7.94 -21.33
C TYR A 586 -20.96 -9.06 -20.69
N PRO A 587 -19.68 -9.19 -21.08
CA PRO A 587 -18.74 -10.08 -20.40
C PRO A 587 -18.49 -9.64 -18.95
N VAL A 588 -18.01 -10.58 -18.14
CA VAL A 588 -17.47 -10.32 -16.81
C VAL A 588 -15.96 -10.45 -16.88
N TYR A 589 -15.27 -9.39 -16.48
CA TYR A 589 -13.82 -9.27 -16.50
C TYR A 589 -13.28 -9.47 -15.10
N ILE A 590 -12.25 -10.31 -14.94
CA ILE A 590 -11.60 -10.58 -13.66
C ILE A 590 -10.22 -9.94 -13.67
N PHE A 591 -10.01 -8.96 -12.79
CA PHE A 591 -8.78 -8.20 -12.70
C PHE A 591 -7.98 -8.58 -11.46
N ARG A 592 -6.68 -8.78 -11.65
CA ARG A 592 -5.71 -8.70 -10.55
C ARG A 592 -5.40 -7.24 -10.26
N LYS A 593 -5.13 -6.94 -8.98
CA LYS A 593 -4.67 -5.63 -8.54
C LYS A 593 -3.50 -5.16 -9.40
N GLY A 594 -3.55 -3.90 -9.86
CA GLY A 594 -2.45 -3.31 -10.61
C GLY A 594 -2.36 -3.66 -12.09
N SER A 595 -3.25 -4.51 -12.61
CA SER A 595 -3.29 -4.89 -14.04
C SER A 595 -4.32 -4.06 -14.81
N GLN A 596 -3.92 -3.52 -15.96
CA GLN A 596 -4.88 -2.91 -16.90
C GLN A 596 -5.80 -3.97 -17.55
N GLU A 597 -5.23 -5.13 -17.89
CA GLU A 597 -5.91 -6.20 -18.63
C GLU A 597 -6.52 -7.21 -17.66
N PRO A 598 -7.64 -7.85 -18.03
CA PRO A 598 -8.23 -8.92 -17.24
C PRO A 598 -7.35 -10.17 -17.27
N ALA A 599 -7.22 -10.85 -16.13
CA ALA A 599 -6.60 -12.16 -16.05
C ALA A 599 -7.50 -13.24 -16.67
N VAL A 600 -8.83 -13.11 -16.50
CA VAL A 600 -9.84 -14.01 -17.08
C VAL A 600 -11.06 -13.20 -17.52
N ILE A 601 -11.72 -13.63 -18.59
CA ILE A 601 -13.01 -13.09 -19.04
C ILE A 601 -14.02 -14.23 -19.14
N ILE A 602 -15.12 -14.15 -18.39
CA ILE A 602 -16.23 -15.11 -18.44
C ILE A 602 -17.50 -14.47 -19.01
N ALA A 603 -18.51 -15.29 -19.27
CA ALA A 603 -19.79 -14.84 -19.85
C ALA A 603 -19.65 -14.04 -21.16
N GLN A 604 -18.62 -14.32 -21.97
CA GLN A 604 -18.26 -13.56 -23.17
C GLN A 604 -19.40 -13.41 -24.18
N ASP A 605 -20.27 -14.42 -24.29
CA ASP A 605 -21.39 -14.42 -25.22
C ASP A 605 -22.68 -13.78 -24.67
N ASN A 606 -22.70 -13.35 -23.40
CA ASN A 606 -23.87 -12.79 -22.74
C ASN A 606 -24.30 -11.48 -23.43
N ALA A 607 -25.53 -11.45 -23.95
CA ALA A 607 -26.10 -10.28 -24.63
C ALA A 607 -27.12 -9.53 -23.76
N ILE A 608 -27.30 -9.92 -22.49
CA ILE A 608 -28.28 -9.34 -21.57
C ILE A 608 -27.53 -8.55 -20.50
N GLY A 609 -27.94 -7.31 -20.27
CA GLY A 609 -27.33 -6.47 -19.24
C GLY A 609 -27.39 -7.12 -17.85
N ILE A 610 -26.38 -6.85 -17.03
CA ILE A 610 -26.24 -7.40 -15.68
C ILE A 610 -26.78 -6.35 -14.68
N LEU A 611 -27.75 -6.74 -13.85
CA LEU A 611 -28.37 -5.88 -12.82
C LEU A 611 -27.59 -5.88 -11.51
N ALA A 612 -27.10 -7.05 -11.10
CA ALA A 612 -26.35 -7.24 -9.87
C ALA A 612 -25.33 -8.37 -10.05
N ILE A 613 -24.22 -8.25 -9.34
CA ILE A 613 -23.11 -9.20 -9.27
C ILE A 613 -22.73 -9.34 -7.79
N THR A 614 -22.34 -10.54 -7.37
CA THR A 614 -21.72 -10.79 -6.08
C THR A 614 -20.85 -12.04 -6.19
N ALA A 615 -20.02 -12.29 -5.18
CA ALA A 615 -19.03 -13.35 -5.15
C ALA A 615 -19.12 -14.13 -3.83
N GLY A 616 -18.87 -15.44 -3.91
CA GLY A 616 -18.83 -16.31 -2.75
C GLY A 616 -18.51 -17.76 -3.15
N ASN A 617 -18.26 -18.61 -2.17
CA ASN A 617 -17.93 -20.01 -2.37
C ASN A 617 -19.21 -20.85 -2.53
N PHE A 618 -19.85 -20.73 -3.69
CA PHE A 618 -21.10 -21.43 -4.03
C PHE A 618 -20.87 -22.92 -4.34
N LYS A 619 -19.63 -23.33 -4.63
CA LYS A 619 -19.21 -24.69 -4.93
C LYS A 619 -18.22 -25.19 -3.86
N THR A 620 -18.74 -25.92 -2.89
CA THR A 620 -17.93 -26.48 -1.79
C THR A 620 -16.98 -27.60 -2.16
N ASP A 621 -17.07 -28.14 -3.37
CA ASP A 621 -16.28 -29.30 -3.80
C ASP A 621 -14.92 -28.86 -4.36
N GLY A 622 -13.97 -28.61 -3.44
CA GLY A 622 -12.57 -28.97 -3.66
C GLY A 622 -11.55 -27.85 -3.84
N ASP A 623 -11.90 -26.58 -3.65
CA ASP A 623 -10.93 -25.48 -3.65
C ASP A 623 -11.37 -24.30 -2.76
N GLU A 624 -10.50 -23.29 -2.69
CA GLU A 624 -10.70 -22.05 -1.94
C GLU A 624 -11.18 -20.89 -2.84
N TYR A 625 -11.56 -21.17 -4.09
CA TYR A 625 -11.86 -20.15 -5.08
C TYR A 625 -13.34 -19.86 -5.20
N ASP A 626 -13.67 -18.58 -5.08
CA ASP A 626 -15.01 -18.04 -5.18
C ASP A 626 -15.56 -18.14 -6.60
N GLU A 627 -16.88 -18.28 -6.66
CA GLU A 627 -17.67 -18.14 -7.85
C GLU A 627 -18.41 -16.81 -7.89
N ILE A 628 -18.92 -16.47 -9.07
CA ILE A 628 -19.65 -15.23 -9.32
C ILE A 628 -21.11 -15.54 -9.58
N ALA A 629 -22.00 -14.85 -8.88
CA ALA A 629 -23.44 -14.88 -9.11
C ALA A 629 -23.90 -13.63 -9.87
N LEU A 630 -24.64 -13.82 -10.95
CA LEU A 630 -25.11 -12.77 -11.86
C LEU A 630 -26.63 -12.74 -11.92
N LYS A 631 -27.21 -11.55 -11.72
CA LYS A 631 -28.61 -11.28 -12.03
C LYS A 631 -28.71 -10.57 -13.37
N LEU A 632 -29.26 -11.25 -14.37
CA LEU A 632 -29.50 -10.65 -15.69
C LEU A 632 -30.79 -9.82 -15.71
N GLN A 633 -30.80 -8.74 -16.50
CA GLN A 633 -31.96 -7.88 -16.74
C GLN A 633 -33.15 -8.69 -17.26
N ASN A 634 -34.33 -8.47 -16.65
CA ASN A 634 -35.61 -9.11 -17.02
C ASN A 634 -35.61 -10.66 -17.02
N SER A 635 -34.59 -11.29 -16.43
CA SER A 635 -34.51 -12.74 -16.33
C SER A 635 -35.15 -13.22 -15.03
N ASP A 636 -35.68 -14.44 -15.02
CA ASP A 636 -36.21 -15.16 -13.86
C ASP A 636 -35.18 -16.10 -13.24
N ARG A 637 -33.88 -15.88 -13.50
CA ARG A 637 -32.78 -16.70 -12.96
C ARG A 637 -31.64 -15.89 -12.37
N ILE A 638 -30.91 -16.52 -11.47
CA ILE A 638 -29.54 -16.15 -11.07
C ILE A 638 -28.60 -17.16 -11.74
N GLN A 639 -27.53 -16.68 -12.35
CA GLN A 639 -26.51 -17.51 -13.00
C GLN A 639 -25.23 -17.49 -12.17
N PHE A 640 -24.69 -18.67 -11.86
CA PHE A 640 -23.44 -18.83 -11.13
C PHE A 640 -22.36 -19.34 -12.08
N MET A 641 -21.15 -18.78 -12.01
CA MET A 641 -20.03 -19.16 -12.87
C MET A 641 -18.72 -19.15 -12.08
N LYS A 642 -17.79 -20.04 -12.42
CA LYS A 642 -16.48 -20.13 -11.76
C LYS A 642 -15.38 -19.58 -12.67
N PRO A 643 -14.70 -18.47 -12.31
CA PRO A 643 -13.59 -17.93 -13.10
C PRO A 643 -12.45 -18.94 -13.35
N SER A 644 -12.12 -19.74 -12.34
CA SER A 644 -11.08 -20.79 -12.42
C SER A 644 -11.52 -22.07 -13.13
N ASP A 645 -12.81 -22.22 -13.45
CA ASP A 645 -13.38 -23.37 -14.16
C ASP A 645 -14.53 -22.92 -15.08
N ALA A 646 -14.20 -22.53 -16.31
CA ALA A 646 -15.17 -22.08 -17.30
C ALA A 646 -16.25 -23.13 -17.67
N SER A 647 -16.08 -24.40 -17.29
CA SER A 647 -17.08 -25.44 -17.51
C SER A 647 -18.16 -25.48 -16.41
N TRP A 648 -17.89 -24.87 -15.25
CA TRP A 648 -18.84 -24.80 -14.16
C TRP A 648 -19.77 -23.61 -14.35
N THR A 649 -21.04 -23.92 -14.57
CA THR A 649 -22.13 -22.95 -14.55
C THR A 649 -23.33 -23.60 -13.88
N ARG A 650 -23.99 -22.87 -12.99
CA ARG A 650 -25.22 -23.28 -12.28
C ARG A 650 -26.28 -22.19 -12.37
N TYR A 651 -27.51 -22.56 -12.04
CA TYR A 651 -28.63 -21.63 -12.07
C TYR A 651 -29.54 -21.79 -10.87
N THR A 652 -30.07 -20.68 -10.38
CA THR A 652 -31.32 -20.68 -9.63
C THR A 652 -32.44 -20.23 -10.55
N LEU A 653 -33.57 -20.94 -10.59
CA LEU A 653 -34.73 -20.61 -11.43
C LEU A 653 -35.87 -19.97 -10.62
N ASN A 654 -36.87 -19.40 -11.33
CA ASN A 654 -38.06 -18.73 -10.76
C ASN A 654 -37.72 -17.63 -9.74
N VAL A 655 -36.63 -16.91 -10.00
CA VAL A 655 -36.17 -15.76 -9.23
C VAL A 655 -36.95 -14.52 -9.64
N GLN A 656 -37.17 -13.59 -8.70
CA GLN A 656 -37.80 -12.30 -8.98
C GLN A 656 -37.04 -11.53 -10.09
N THR A 657 -37.76 -11.00 -11.07
CA THR A 657 -37.15 -10.38 -12.26
C THR A 657 -36.58 -8.99 -11.99
N ASN A 658 -37.01 -8.34 -10.91
CA ASN A 658 -36.70 -6.96 -10.53
C ASN A 658 -35.81 -6.87 -9.28
N ILE A 659 -34.94 -7.85 -9.05
CA ILE A 659 -33.92 -7.76 -7.99
C ILE A 659 -33.03 -6.53 -8.20
N THR A 660 -32.83 -5.75 -7.14
CA THR A 660 -32.01 -4.53 -7.15
C THR A 660 -30.62 -4.72 -6.58
N SER A 661 -30.45 -5.67 -5.65
CA SER A 661 -29.17 -5.95 -5.00
C SER A 661 -29.11 -7.41 -4.57
N MET A 662 -27.90 -7.97 -4.58
CA MET A 662 -27.59 -9.33 -4.12
C MET A 662 -26.34 -9.30 -3.26
N ALA A 663 -26.26 -10.21 -2.29
CA ALA A 663 -25.05 -10.46 -1.53
C ALA A 663 -24.89 -11.95 -1.25
N ALA A 664 -23.65 -12.42 -1.21
CA ALA A 664 -23.33 -13.79 -0.82
C ALA A 664 -23.19 -13.93 0.71
N GLY A 665 -23.31 -15.15 1.22
CA GLY A 665 -23.02 -15.49 2.61
C GLY A 665 -23.53 -16.88 3.01
N GLU A 666 -23.06 -17.38 4.14
CA GLU A 666 -23.42 -18.67 4.73
C GLU A 666 -24.64 -18.52 5.65
N PHE A 667 -25.85 -18.39 5.08
CA PHE A 667 -27.05 -18.01 5.84
C PHE A 667 -27.75 -19.19 6.53
N ASP A 668 -27.62 -20.42 6.02
CA ASP A 668 -28.26 -21.61 6.61
C ASP A 668 -27.40 -22.34 7.67
N GLY A 669 -26.10 -22.05 7.69
CA GLY A 669 -25.10 -22.55 8.64
C GLY A 669 -24.55 -23.92 8.30
N ILE A 670 -24.62 -24.32 7.04
CA ILE A 670 -24.21 -25.61 6.51
C ILE A 670 -23.09 -25.39 5.49
N LYS A 671 -21.88 -25.15 6.00
CA LYS A 671 -20.62 -24.95 5.26
C LYS A 671 -20.30 -25.97 4.17
N SER A 672 -20.95 -27.14 4.19
CA SER A 672 -20.77 -28.18 3.19
C SER A 672 -21.66 -28.06 1.96
N ASN A 673 -22.56 -27.07 1.89
CA ASN A 673 -23.40 -26.82 0.72
C ASN A 673 -23.12 -25.48 0.01
N GLY A 674 -22.24 -24.66 0.59
CA GLY A 674 -21.68 -23.47 -0.01
C GLY A 674 -22.46 -22.23 0.36
N ASP A 675 -21.92 -21.09 -0.02
CA ASP A 675 -22.58 -19.83 0.20
C ASP A 675 -23.91 -19.77 -0.55
N GLU A 676 -24.74 -18.82 -0.14
CA GLU A 676 -26.06 -18.57 -0.68
C GLU A 676 -26.21 -17.11 -1.10
N ILE A 677 -27.32 -16.79 -1.75
CA ILE A 677 -27.61 -15.42 -2.19
C ILE A 677 -28.77 -14.86 -1.39
N ALA A 678 -28.53 -13.75 -0.69
CA ALA A 678 -29.57 -12.86 -0.21
C ALA A 678 -29.90 -11.84 -1.31
N ALA A 679 -31.18 -11.66 -1.64
CA ALA A 679 -31.60 -10.70 -2.65
C ALA A 679 -32.85 -9.90 -2.26
N VAL A 680 -32.84 -8.63 -2.66
CA VAL A 680 -33.90 -7.66 -2.40
C VAL A 680 -34.56 -7.15 -3.67
N ILE A 681 -35.81 -6.73 -3.55
CA ILE A 681 -36.61 -6.14 -4.62
C ILE A 681 -37.15 -4.76 -4.18
N PRO A 682 -37.46 -3.85 -5.11
CA PRO A 682 -37.89 -2.47 -4.81
C PRO A 682 -39.38 -2.41 -4.43
N SER A 683 -39.83 -3.28 -3.53
CA SER A 683 -41.20 -3.33 -3.03
C SER A 683 -41.22 -3.87 -1.59
N VAL A 684 -42.36 -3.77 -0.91
CA VAL A 684 -42.50 -4.30 0.45
C VAL A 684 -42.40 -5.83 0.43
N SER A 685 -41.29 -6.38 0.91
CA SER A 685 -41.00 -7.82 0.86
C SER A 685 -40.04 -8.22 1.98
N PRO A 686 -39.95 -9.53 2.31
CA PRO A 686 -38.77 -10.03 3.01
C PRO A 686 -37.55 -10.00 2.08
N VAL A 687 -36.39 -10.36 2.62
CA VAL A 687 -35.22 -10.74 1.82
C VAL A 687 -35.34 -12.21 1.45
N TYR A 688 -35.10 -12.52 0.18
CA TYR A 688 -35.19 -13.89 -0.35
C TYR A 688 -33.82 -14.53 -0.38
N LEU A 689 -33.71 -15.78 0.09
CA LEU A 689 -32.47 -16.54 0.13
C LEU A 689 -32.48 -17.65 -0.93
N TYR A 690 -31.46 -17.68 -1.78
CA TYR A 690 -31.36 -18.60 -2.92
C TYR A 690 -30.07 -19.44 -2.84
N LYS A 691 -30.10 -20.63 -3.45
CA LYS A 691 -28.94 -21.51 -3.62
C LYS A 691 -28.68 -21.79 -5.08
N ALA A 692 -27.43 -22.05 -5.43
CA ALA A 692 -27.10 -22.68 -6.70
C ALA A 692 -27.93 -23.97 -6.87
N ASP A 693 -28.37 -24.25 -8.10
CA ASP A 693 -29.24 -25.40 -8.46
C ASP A 693 -30.64 -25.43 -7.84
N ALA A 694 -31.08 -24.37 -7.16
CA ALA A 694 -32.44 -24.28 -6.64
C ALA A 694 -33.47 -23.87 -7.71
N THR A 695 -34.71 -24.31 -7.55
CA THR A 695 -35.83 -23.93 -8.44
C THR A 695 -36.62 -22.72 -7.94
N THR A 696 -36.26 -22.15 -6.79
CA THR A 696 -36.87 -20.98 -6.13
C THR A 696 -35.97 -20.57 -4.96
N HIS A 697 -36.32 -19.52 -4.22
CA HIS A 697 -35.75 -19.24 -2.90
C HIS A 697 -36.02 -20.42 -1.94
N TYR A 698 -35.03 -20.80 -1.14
CA TYR A 698 -35.16 -21.87 -0.16
C TYR A 698 -35.71 -21.35 1.17
N GLU A 699 -35.48 -20.08 1.47
CA GLU A 699 -35.86 -19.42 2.72
C GLU A 699 -36.03 -17.91 2.51
N GLN A 700 -36.55 -17.23 3.52
CA GLN A 700 -36.66 -15.76 3.54
C GLN A 700 -36.46 -15.21 4.96
N THR A 701 -36.16 -13.92 5.06
CA THR A 701 -36.09 -13.21 6.35
C THR A 701 -37.47 -12.76 6.84
N ALA A 702 -37.54 -12.16 8.03
CA ALA A 702 -38.73 -11.48 8.53
C ALA A 702 -39.26 -10.45 7.52
N ASN A 703 -40.57 -10.46 7.26
CA ASN A 703 -41.21 -9.34 6.59
C ASN A 703 -41.75 -8.35 7.63
N CYS A 704 -41.04 -7.23 7.82
CA CYS A 704 -41.44 -6.14 8.74
C CYS A 704 -42.25 -5.02 8.04
N GLY A 705 -42.77 -5.27 6.84
CA GLY A 705 -43.59 -4.30 6.10
C GLY A 705 -42.78 -3.16 5.48
N LYS A 706 -41.49 -3.39 5.22
CA LYS A 706 -40.55 -2.42 4.64
C LYS A 706 -40.12 -2.85 3.24
N SER A 707 -39.65 -1.87 2.47
CA SER A 707 -39.03 -2.08 1.16
C SER A 707 -37.54 -1.82 1.28
N TRP A 708 -36.74 -2.56 0.51
CA TRP A 708 -35.28 -2.58 0.63
C TRP A 708 -34.65 -2.14 -0.69
N SER A 709 -33.55 -1.39 -0.63
CA SER A 709 -32.78 -0.98 -1.80
C SER A 709 -31.53 -1.85 -2.01
N LEU A 710 -30.80 -2.11 -0.93
CA LEU A 710 -29.49 -2.76 -0.92
C LEU A 710 -29.43 -3.88 0.11
N VAL A 711 -28.51 -4.81 -0.09
CA VAL A 711 -28.28 -5.96 0.79
C VAL A 711 -26.79 -6.29 0.87
N ALA A 712 -26.32 -6.65 2.06
CA ALA A 712 -25.00 -7.20 2.34
C ALA A 712 -25.16 -8.45 3.21
N GLY A 713 -24.32 -9.46 2.98
CA GLY A 713 -24.24 -10.68 3.78
C GLY A 713 -22.96 -10.69 4.58
N GLY A 714 -23.02 -11.11 5.85
CA GLY A 714 -21.83 -11.16 6.70
C GLY A 714 -22.14 -11.52 8.14
N ASN A 715 -21.08 -11.79 8.91
CA ASN A 715 -21.19 -12.19 10.30
C ASN A 715 -21.34 -10.96 11.22
N PHE A 716 -22.54 -10.41 11.35
CA PHE A 716 -22.80 -9.15 12.07
C PHE A 716 -23.10 -9.33 13.56
N ASN A 717 -23.09 -10.57 14.05
CA ASN A 717 -23.31 -10.90 15.45
C ASN A 717 -22.14 -11.66 16.12
N SER A 718 -21.07 -11.92 15.38
CA SER A 718 -19.89 -12.72 15.77
C SER A 718 -20.19 -14.22 16.01
N ASP A 719 -21.33 -14.72 15.55
CA ASP A 719 -21.70 -16.12 15.58
C ASP A 719 -21.09 -16.83 14.38
N SER A 720 -20.02 -17.59 14.60
CA SER A 720 -19.34 -18.39 13.57
C SER A 720 -20.20 -19.46 12.87
N ARG A 721 -21.46 -19.65 13.29
CA ARG A 721 -22.36 -20.68 12.76
C ARG A 721 -23.10 -20.25 11.50
N ARG A 722 -23.46 -18.97 11.36
CA ARG A 722 -24.29 -18.43 10.27
C ARG A 722 -23.98 -16.97 10.06
N ASP A 723 -24.08 -16.54 8.82
CA ASP A 723 -24.09 -15.13 8.47
C ASP A 723 -25.50 -14.53 8.61
N GLU A 724 -25.52 -13.22 8.81
CA GLU A 724 -26.71 -12.39 8.79
C GLU A 724 -26.81 -11.59 7.50
N VAL A 725 -28.01 -11.07 7.29
CA VAL A 725 -28.33 -10.17 6.19
C VAL A 725 -28.52 -8.77 6.73
N ALA A 726 -27.73 -7.82 6.26
CA ALA A 726 -27.94 -6.39 6.46
C ALA A 726 -28.65 -5.79 5.24
N VAL A 727 -29.70 -5.01 5.46
CA VAL A 727 -30.44 -4.33 4.38
C VAL A 727 -30.72 -2.87 4.71
N VAL A 728 -30.73 -2.03 3.68
CA VAL A 728 -31.10 -0.62 3.81
C VAL A 728 -32.53 -0.39 3.31
N THR A 729 -33.27 0.46 4.03
CA THR A 729 -34.60 0.89 3.61
C THR A 729 -34.56 1.61 2.27
N ALA A 730 -35.49 1.29 1.37
CA ALA A 730 -35.56 1.95 0.05
C ALA A 730 -35.98 3.42 0.14
N ASN A 731 -36.64 3.82 1.24
CA ASN A 731 -37.05 5.18 1.52
C ASN A 731 -36.54 5.60 2.91
N ALA A 732 -36.25 6.88 3.07
CA ALA A 732 -35.88 7.44 4.37
C ALA A 732 -37.04 7.38 5.36
N GLU A 733 -36.76 6.96 6.60
CA GLU A 733 -37.68 6.96 7.72
C GLU A 733 -37.30 8.11 8.66
N ASN A 734 -38.21 9.08 8.83
CA ASN A 734 -37.92 10.32 9.56
C ASN A 734 -36.66 11.05 9.03
N GLY A 735 -36.42 10.98 7.72
CA GLY A 735 -35.26 11.59 7.07
C GLY A 735 -33.99 10.75 7.06
N ILE A 736 -33.98 9.56 7.67
CA ILE A 736 -32.81 8.68 7.80
C ILE A 736 -33.03 7.36 7.06
N TYR A 737 -32.03 6.92 6.29
CA TYR A 737 -31.98 5.55 5.77
C TYR A 737 -31.50 4.63 6.89
N LYS A 738 -32.25 3.59 7.21
CA LYS A 738 -31.95 2.71 8.36
C LYS A 738 -31.40 1.38 7.89
N ILE A 739 -30.46 0.81 8.66
CA ILE A 739 -29.90 -0.52 8.38
C ILE A 739 -30.55 -1.54 9.31
N TYR A 740 -31.22 -2.53 8.72
CA TYR A 740 -31.86 -3.62 9.44
C TYR A 740 -31.05 -4.89 9.26
N TYR A 741 -30.87 -5.64 10.34
CA TYR A 741 -30.15 -6.91 10.32
C TYR A 741 -31.11 -8.06 10.59
N PHE A 742 -30.97 -9.15 9.84
CA PHE A 742 -31.83 -10.32 9.94
C PHE A 742 -31.01 -11.60 9.92
N THR A 743 -31.47 -12.61 10.64
CA THR A 743 -31.02 -13.99 10.46
C THR A 743 -31.92 -14.69 9.43
N ALA A 744 -31.40 -15.74 8.78
CA ALA A 744 -32.25 -16.67 8.07
C ALA A 744 -33.24 -17.35 9.03
N GLN A 745 -34.44 -17.69 8.56
CA GLN A 745 -35.45 -18.47 9.30
C GLN A 745 -36.15 -17.75 10.46
N SER A 746 -36.36 -16.44 10.39
CA SER A 746 -37.10 -15.77 11.45
C SER A 746 -38.61 -15.92 11.26
N SER A 747 -39.27 -16.80 12.03
CA SER A 747 -40.72 -16.69 12.29
C SER A 747 -41.08 -15.41 13.05
N SER A 748 -40.06 -14.67 13.51
CA SER A 748 -40.14 -13.33 14.07
C SER A 748 -40.40 -12.30 12.97
N THR A 749 -41.23 -11.30 13.25
CA THR A 749 -41.39 -10.10 12.43
C THR A 749 -40.35 -9.02 12.76
N THR A 750 -39.47 -9.29 13.73
CA THR A 750 -38.54 -8.33 14.32
C THR A 750 -37.12 -8.58 13.81
N PRO A 751 -36.42 -7.54 13.34
CA PRO A 751 -34.99 -7.63 13.01
C PRO A 751 -34.15 -8.01 14.24
N LEU A 752 -32.96 -8.55 14.00
CA LEU A 752 -31.95 -8.81 15.02
C LEU A 752 -31.50 -7.52 15.70
N LYS A 753 -31.14 -6.52 14.89
CA LYS A 753 -30.79 -5.17 15.33
C LYS A 753 -31.17 -4.16 14.24
N ILE A 754 -31.31 -2.90 14.63
CA ILE A 754 -31.52 -1.76 13.73
C ILE A 754 -30.44 -0.74 14.07
N THR A 755 -29.71 -0.29 13.06
CA THR A 755 -28.75 0.79 13.19
C THR A 755 -29.38 2.06 12.60
N GLU A 756 -29.49 3.10 13.43
CA GLU A 756 -30.06 4.40 13.08
C GLU A 756 -28.98 5.46 13.20
N LEU A 757 -28.60 6.09 12.08
CA LEU A 757 -27.53 7.06 12.03
C LEU A 757 -28.08 8.41 11.65
N GLU A 758 -27.94 9.40 12.53
CA GLU A 758 -28.43 10.76 12.31
C GLU A 758 -27.90 11.36 11.00
N ASN A 759 -26.70 10.96 10.56
CA ASN A 759 -26.04 11.49 9.37
C ASN A 759 -26.33 10.72 8.08
N PHE A 760 -27.07 9.61 8.16
CA PHE A 760 -27.40 8.76 7.01
C PHE A 760 -28.70 9.23 6.33
N VAL A 761 -28.67 10.49 5.89
CA VAL A 761 -29.79 11.21 5.27
C VAL A 761 -29.76 11.18 3.73
N ILE A 762 -28.69 10.62 3.15
CA ILE A 762 -28.51 10.46 1.70
C ILE A 762 -28.74 8.99 1.33
N PRO A 763 -29.54 8.71 0.28
CA PRO A 763 -29.79 7.34 -0.13
C PRO A 763 -28.47 6.64 -0.47
N PRO A 764 -28.21 5.41 0.00
CA PRO A 764 -27.05 4.64 -0.44
C PRO A 764 -27.24 4.05 -1.84
N ILE A 765 -26.13 3.82 -2.53
CA ILE A 765 -26.06 3.14 -3.83
C ILE A 765 -25.29 1.81 -3.80
N SER A 766 -24.47 1.59 -2.77
CA SER A 766 -23.82 0.30 -2.53
C SER A 766 -23.63 0.05 -1.03
N LEU A 767 -23.66 -1.23 -0.67
CA LEU A 767 -23.62 -1.74 0.70
C LEU A 767 -22.80 -3.04 0.69
N GLU A 768 -21.67 -3.04 1.38
CA GLU A 768 -20.77 -4.19 1.41
C GLU A 768 -20.42 -4.56 2.85
N ALA A 769 -20.15 -5.85 3.08
CA ALA A 769 -19.65 -6.33 4.36
C ALA A 769 -18.12 -6.46 4.32
N GLY A 770 -17.47 -6.27 5.46
CA GLY A 770 -16.04 -6.51 5.59
C GLY A 770 -15.54 -6.19 6.98
N LYS A 771 -14.22 -6.21 7.16
CA LYS A 771 -13.56 -5.92 8.42
C LYS A 771 -12.72 -4.67 8.29
N PHE A 772 -12.79 -3.81 9.29
CA PHE A 772 -11.88 -2.68 9.42
C PHE A 772 -11.18 -2.70 10.77
N ASN A 773 -9.94 -2.21 10.79
CA ASN A 773 -9.11 -2.11 11.97
C ASN A 773 -9.19 -0.69 12.55
N VAL A 774 -9.47 -0.59 13.84
CA VAL A 774 -9.47 0.67 14.58
C VAL A 774 -8.03 1.09 14.85
N GLU A 775 -7.68 2.33 14.51
CA GLU A 775 -6.35 2.88 14.78
C GLU A 775 -6.20 3.33 16.25
N ASN A 776 -4.95 3.44 16.70
CA ASN A 776 -4.62 3.98 18.01
C ASN A 776 -3.59 5.11 17.90
N PRO A 777 -3.95 6.37 18.24
CA PRO A 777 -5.29 6.84 18.67
C PRO A 777 -6.31 6.86 17.52
N LEU A 778 -7.60 7.06 17.84
CA LEU A 778 -8.65 7.25 16.82
C LEU A 778 -8.34 8.48 15.94
N SER A 779 -8.72 8.39 14.68
CA SER A 779 -8.65 9.50 13.75
C SER A 779 -9.80 10.50 13.95
N ALA A 780 -9.67 11.71 13.41
CA ALA A 780 -10.75 12.71 13.42
C ALA A 780 -11.99 12.27 12.60
N TYR A 781 -11.87 11.25 11.75
CA TYR A 781 -12.97 10.72 10.96
C TYR A 781 -13.75 9.62 11.69
N GLU A 782 -13.43 9.39 12.97
CA GLU A 782 -14.04 8.34 13.77
C GLU A 782 -14.96 8.90 14.85
N LYS A 783 -16.17 8.36 14.93
CA LYS A 783 -17.16 8.71 15.96
C LYS A 783 -17.53 7.47 16.77
N LEU A 784 -17.62 7.67 18.09
CA LEU A 784 -18.11 6.68 19.03
C LEU A 784 -19.48 7.10 19.54
N GLU A 785 -20.44 6.18 19.52
CA GLU A 785 -21.76 6.39 20.12
C GLU A 785 -21.95 5.40 21.27
N ASN A 786 -22.20 5.95 22.47
CA ASN A 786 -22.41 5.22 23.73
C ASN A 786 -21.32 4.16 24.07
N VAL A 787 -20.13 4.28 23.49
CA VAL A 787 -18.96 3.44 23.76
C VAL A 787 -17.74 4.33 24.00
N THR A 788 -16.88 3.95 24.94
CA THR A 788 -15.59 4.64 25.12
C THR A 788 -14.53 4.05 24.22
N TYR A 789 -13.49 4.83 23.91
CA TYR A 789 -12.36 4.34 23.11
C TYR A 789 -11.73 3.05 23.68
N ALA A 790 -11.50 3.02 25.01
CA ALA A 790 -10.94 1.84 25.68
C ALA A 790 -11.84 0.60 25.53
N GLN A 791 -13.17 0.77 25.60
CA GLN A 791 -14.12 -0.32 25.37
C GLN A 791 -14.13 -0.76 23.90
N LEU A 792 -14.07 0.19 22.95
CA LEU A 792 -14.04 -0.14 21.53
C LEU A 792 -12.83 -1.01 21.20
N ILE A 793 -11.62 -0.60 21.62
CA ILE A 793 -10.39 -1.36 21.36
C ILE A 793 -10.45 -2.77 21.98
N GLN A 794 -11.09 -2.91 23.15
CA GLN A 794 -11.24 -4.20 23.80
C GLN A 794 -12.28 -5.10 23.08
N ASP A 795 -13.37 -4.51 22.59
CA ASP A 795 -14.56 -5.27 22.22
C ASP A 795 -14.77 -5.40 20.71
N ILE A 796 -14.19 -4.53 19.86
CA ILE A 796 -14.59 -4.42 18.44
C ILE A 796 -14.38 -5.72 17.65
N THR A 797 -13.34 -6.48 17.96
CA THR A 797 -13.09 -7.79 17.35
C THR A 797 -14.20 -8.80 17.63
N SER A 798 -14.95 -8.62 18.73
CA SER A 798 -16.11 -9.42 19.09
C SER A 798 -17.42 -8.92 18.48
N TRP A 799 -17.42 -7.78 17.77
CA TRP A 799 -18.65 -7.24 17.18
C TRP A 799 -18.98 -7.88 15.82
N GLY A 800 -18.07 -8.67 15.26
CA GLY A 800 -18.23 -9.34 13.98
C GLY A 800 -17.71 -8.47 12.83
N GLU A 801 -18.37 -8.58 11.69
CA GLU A 801 -18.11 -7.78 10.50
C GLU A 801 -18.81 -6.42 10.57
N HIS A 802 -18.29 -5.52 9.76
CA HIS A 802 -18.69 -4.14 9.64
C HIS A 802 -19.32 -3.90 8.27
N ILE A 803 -20.05 -2.81 8.16
CA ILE A 803 -20.74 -2.43 6.92
C ILE A 803 -20.03 -1.23 6.30
N ALA A 804 -19.64 -1.35 5.03
CA ALA A 804 -19.26 -0.24 4.17
C ALA A 804 -20.49 0.30 3.42
N VAL A 805 -20.72 1.60 3.48
CA VAL A 805 -21.86 2.26 2.82
C VAL A 805 -21.36 3.34 1.88
N LEU A 806 -21.74 3.22 0.60
CA LEU A 806 -21.52 4.26 -0.39
C LEU A 806 -22.82 5.07 -0.62
N PRO A 807 -22.86 6.38 -0.34
CA PRO A 807 -24.00 7.25 -0.62
C PRO A 807 -24.14 7.60 -2.12
N SER A 808 -25.38 7.85 -2.57
CA SER A 808 -25.77 8.14 -3.96
C SER A 808 -25.28 9.47 -4.52
N ASP A 809 -25.09 10.45 -3.65
CA ASP A 809 -24.67 11.79 -4.02
C ASP A 809 -23.45 12.18 -3.20
N LYS A 810 -22.55 12.94 -3.84
CA LYS A 810 -21.58 13.74 -3.10
C LYS A 810 -22.36 14.67 -2.18
N LYS A 811 -21.97 14.76 -0.91
CA LYS A 811 -22.48 15.82 -0.03
C LYS A 811 -21.80 17.10 -0.47
N GLU A 812 -22.35 17.78 -1.48
CA GLU A 812 -21.87 18.95 -2.26
C GLU A 812 -20.36 19.00 -2.64
N TYR A 813 -19.44 18.69 -1.73
CA TYR A 813 -18.01 18.93 -1.74
C TYR A 813 -17.11 17.73 -1.34
N SER A 814 -17.65 16.62 -0.80
CA SER A 814 -16.88 15.37 -0.57
C SER A 814 -17.68 14.11 -0.90
N ILE A 815 -16.96 13.00 -1.13
CA ILE A 815 -17.56 11.68 -1.38
C ILE A 815 -17.14 10.73 -0.26
N PRO A 816 -17.91 10.66 0.84
CA PRO A 816 -17.61 9.78 1.94
C PRO A 816 -18.07 8.35 1.64
N LEU A 817 -17.26 7.37 2.01
CA LEU A 817 -17.73 6.02 2.34
C LEU A 817 -17.80 5.92 3.86
N PHE A 818 -18.84 5.24 4.38
CA PHE A 818 -18.98 5.05 5.82
C PHE A 818 -18.71 3.60 6.20
N TRP A 819 -17.78 3.38 7.12
CA TRP A 819 -17.66 2.13 7.86
C TRP A 819 -18.50 2.21 9.13
N ILE A 820 -19.35 1.21 9.33
CA ILE A 820 -20.26 1.14 10.47
C ILE A 820 -20.04 -0.19 11.20
N ALA A 821 -19.63 -0.11 12.46
CA ALA A 821 -19.62 -1.22 13.39
C ALA A 821 -20.69 -0.98 14.47
N THR A 822 -21.52 -1.98 14.74
CA THR A 822 -22.54 -1.90 15.78
C THR A 822 -22.44 -3.13 16.67
N ASN A 823 -22.35 -2.92 17.98
CA ASN A 823 -22.28 -3.99 18.95
C ASN A 823 -23.48 -4.93 18.81
N PRO A 824 -23.27 -6.25 18.71
CA PRO A 824 -24.35 -7.18 18.45
C PRO A 824 -25.26 -7.45 19.65
N GLN A 825 -24.83 -7.08 20.87
CA GLN A 825 -25.61 -7.23 22.11
C GLN A 825 -26.27 -5.91 22.56
N ASP A 826 -25.82 -4.77 22.04
CA ASP A 826 -26.35 -3.45 22.39
C ASP A 826 -26.29 -2.51 21.18
N SER A 827 -27.41 -2.41 20.45
CA SER A 827 -27.48 -1.60 19.22
C SER A 827 -27.31 -0.10 19.44
N ASN A 828 -27.25 0.37 20.70
CA ASN A 828 -26.94 1.77 21.00
C ASN A 828 -25.43 2.03 20.99
N LYS A 829 -24.60 0.98 20.97
CA LYS A 829 -23.14 1.09 20.93
C LYS A 829 -22.63 0.86 19.52
N SER A 830 -21.91 1.85 19.01
CA SER A 830 -21.46 1.84 17.64
C SER A 830 -20.22 2.69 17.43
N HIS A 831 -19.51 2.34 16.38
CA HIS A 831 -18.37 3.06 15.88
C HIS A 831 -18.55 3.33 14.39
N TYR A 832 -18.19 4.53 14.00
CA TYR A 832 -18.30 5.03 12.64
C TYR A 832 -16.96 5.54 12.20
N ARG A 833 -16.58 5.20 10.98
CA ARG A 833 -15.46 5.84 10.29
C ARG A 833 -15.92 6.40 8.97
N THR A 834 -15.64 7.67 8.72
CA THR A 834 -15.76 8.26 7.39
C THR A 834 -14.46 8.04 6.63
N VAL A 835 -14.53 7.38 5.47
CA VAL A 835 -13.43 7.18 4.54
C VAL A 835 -13.61 8.16 3.39
N PRO A 836 -12.79 9.21 3.28
CA PRO A 836 -12.89 10.12 2.16
C PRO A 836 -12.30 9.45 0.91
N LEU A 837 -13.17 8.99 -0.01
CA LEU A 837 -12.75 8.42 -1.30
C LEU A 837 -12.21 9.52 -2.24
N LEU A 838 -12.79 10.71 -2.11
CA LEU A 838 -12.31 11.97 -2.69
C LEU A 838 -12.07 12.95 -1.54
N ARG A 839 -10.85 13.47 -1.41
CA ARG A 839 -10.41 14.41 -0.38
C ARG A 839 -10.21 15.80 -0.95
#